data_AF-A0AAD9NBH8-F1
#
_entry.id   AF-A0AAD9NBH8-F1
#
_cell.length_a   1.000
_cell.length_b   1.000
_cell.length_c   1.000
_cell.angle_alpha   90.00
_cell.angle_beta   90.00
_cell.angle_gamma   90.00
#
_symmetry.space_group_name_H-M   'P 1'
#
loop_
_entity.id
_entity.type
_entity.pdbx_description
1 polymer ?
#
loop_
_entity_poly.entity_id
_entity_poly.type
_entity_poly.pdbx_seq_one_letter_code
_entity_poly.pdbx_strand_id
1 'polypeptide(L)'
;MSSPASVLSEMGSSSSVSSGSSRQRSGVISHDSDRVCDKPPGQYPEESMQQPKTDEANQPKVLDAKEVWIEVFNHLEMKLPEEEDYIKKRFRTEWHNIRIFVSSTFKDFKYEREVLVKQVFQDLRLWCQQRRLRLIDVDLRWGVPRDTNSEETLVICMEEIKKCRQENIMPYFINLTSARRGWVPNPDQIQPEVVKDYGLVYGLSVTEMEIVRGAFEKRNPNAIFLMRDDSFLDEMKKKKVLVSPDFIHSKLEERRKELDGLKELKLWIKKWFDVNQVETYKCHYKGGDKFPLFDFEPEDIFSKTVLDFFKKRISIQYPDDEYLPENDFLKTRIAHECFMEIKGQRVQGRDDILDKIMEYLDTNDACSPMLIVGEAGSGKSSLMALAVKKMKEKLEKTKENCHLFCHFVGALPSSTELTHMLCRLLVELEIVTETTLPSDHQTACPLVYGVLKNPETRPVIIMVDAINQIDQSMESEMVRWLPPKLAPRVRCIVSAISNSVQHQHLVQMEPKPVELHVKPLAKKDCEDIIRETLLEYNKRLSDEEMSTFLKKKAVTNPLWLSVACEELRVSGEFRKKVSKHKYEYLIPKKIKGDVLIRLRDESEKEIGQLIVSTLCLLEVSRSGLLEDELLSLLQKETFEDEKEKDDTSQEESLYERLPAQKWSIVERALRSFLRPFGTLGEGRIDFYHRSISKVVRKRFLGDRTEKQRTGKPNGKVMDYHKKLADYFWNSAIIYRKVEELPYHLTKLGDSQSLQRFLSEWETLEEMFDPELSTTLFRYWRESGDTTLEIMKTSYENHVEGLKNDVNTENPIFGQKLAKLAALILQSGDFSKALTLAKQSIVLENELKKDLGHVGRLINSYNIAAKACLQLARQFEIVCEDQLPHLYSCADYCRKAIDLFNDQSIDSVQRDTKVKLANQKYVLAYSLIMIDEIKGTYAPLHNGKLPKEESIEVIKEARQIFEELTDIGSVANAMRTEAMVYWRKAEVGEQLKLFEEARSLCRRTYGRYHWLSAAIEHNMGVAKEYHGKLKQAYSHYKESYLINFVVCGPTHKETMKEMGAMRSQDYKIYHKEKKLIKEAENQM
;
A
#
# COMPACT_ATOMS: atom_id res chain seq x y z
N MET A 1 -45.07 -44.53 -0.11
CA MET A 1 -46.27 -43.93 -0.74
C MET A 1 -47.42 -44.06 0.24
N SER A 2 -47.68 -43.03 1.02
CA SER A 2 -48.80 -42.96 1.97
C SER A 2 -48.87 -41.57 2.59
N SER A 3 -49.95 -40.85 2.26
CA SER A 3 -50.56 -39.73 3.01
C SER A 3 -51.00 -40.22 4.42
N PRO A 4 -51.54 -39.43 5.41
CA PRO A 4 -52.13 -38.07 5.37
C PRO A 4 -51.84 -37.15 6.62
N ALA A 5 -52.01 -35.82 6.54
CA ALA A 5 -53.12 -34.96 7.03
C ALA A 5 -53.40 -34.86 8.56
N SER A 6 -53.75 -33.61 8.95
CA SER A 6 -54.60 -33.14 10.08
C SER A 6 -53.98 -33.00 11.49
N VAL A 7 -53.94 -31.80 12.12
CA VAL A 7 -54.96 -30.92 12.78
C VAL A 7 -55.10 -31.23 14.29
N LEU A 8 -55.30 -30.16 15.09
CA LEU A 8 -55.82 -30.04 16.48
C LEU A 8 -54.76 -29.73 17.56
N SER A 9 -54.67 -28.50 18.10
CA SER A 9 -55.57 -27.77 19.06
C SER A 9 -55.32 -28.23 20.50
N GLU A 10 -55.25 -27.42 21.57
CA GLU A 10 -56.22 -26.48 22.17
C GLU A 10 -55.51 -25.79 23.36
N MET A 11 -55.63 -24.46 23.55
CA MET A 11 -56.54 -23.71 24.46
C MET A 11 -56.10 -23.54 25.93
N GLY A 12 -56.40 -22.34 26.46
CA GLY A 12 -56.44 -22.00 27.88
C GLY A 12 -55.88 -20.59 28.18
N SER A 13 -56.55 -19.49 27.85
CA SER A 13 -57.61 -18.77 28.61
C SER A 13 -57.21 -18.14 29.96
N SER A 14 -57.27 -16.81 29.97
CA SER A 14 -57.92 -15.93 30.98
C SER A 14 -57.23 -15.49 32.28
N SER A 15 -57.62 -14.26 32.67
CA SER A 15 -57.55 -13.58 33.99
C SER A 15 -56.16 -13.03 34.39
N SER A 16 -55.93 -11.72 34.28
CA SER A 16 -56.22 -10.66 35.27
C SER A 16 -55.51 -10.88 36.60
N VAL A 17 -54.66 -9.92 37.03
CA VAL A 17 -54.63 -9.30 38.36
C VAL A 17 -53.32 -8.48 38.56
N SER A 18 -53.54 -7.17 38.66
CA SER A 18 -52.90 -6.15 39.52
C SER A 18 -51.38 -5.96 39.65
N SER A 19 -51.01 -4.69 39.39
CA SER A 19 -50.26 -3.76 40.26
C SER A 19 -48.76 -3.94 40.50
N GLY A 20 -47.99 -2.89 40.17
CA GLY A 20 -46.65 -2.66 40.71
C GLY A 20 -45.85 -1.53 40.04
N SER A 21 -46.29 -0.28 40.23
CA SER A 21 -45.53 1.01 40.18
C SER A 21 -44.13 1.03 39.52
N SER A 22 -43.96 1.65 38.36
CA SER A 22 -43.61 3.07 38.15
C SER A 22 -42.31 3.57 38.81
N ARG A 23 -41.27 3.79 37.98
CA ARG A 23 -40.43 5.01 37.99
C ARG A 23 -39.61 5.09 36.69
N GLN A 24 -40.15 5.82 35.72
CA GLN A 24 -39.41 6.34 34.56
C GLN A 24 -39.21 7.86 34.76
N ARG A 25 -38.01 8.34 34.41
CA ARG A 25 -37.79 9.71 33.93
C ARG A 25 -37.00 9.61 32.63
N SER A 26 -37.64 10.11 31.56
CA SER A 26 -37.13 10.97 30.46
C SER A 26 -35.72 10.73 29.94
N GLY A 27 -35.44 10.67 28.64
CA GLY A 27 -36.26 10.97 27.46
C GLY A 27 -35.29 11.12 26.28
N VAL A 28 -35.61 10.45 25.16
CA VAL A 28 -34.91 10.56 23.88
C VAL A 28 -35.92 11.13 22.89
N ILE A 29 -35.50 12.12 22.10
CA ILE A 29 -36.25 12.65 20.96
C ILE A 29 -35.70 11.97 19.71
N SER A 30 -36.58 11.36 18.93
CA SER A 30 -36.34 10.97 17.53
C SER A 30 -37.42 11.61 16.65
N HIS A 31 -36.96 12.09 15.50
CA HIS A 31 -37.77 12.47 14.34
C HIS A 31 -38.62 11.31 13.83
N ASP A 32 -39.77 11.63 13.23
CA ASP A 32 -40.14 11.04 11.94
C ASP A 32 -41.20 11.87 11.20
N SER A 33 -41.19 11.67 9.89
CA SER A 33 -41.84 12.44 8.84
C SER A 33 -43.27 11.99 8.49
N ASP A 34 -43.89 12.84 7.65
CA ASP A 34 -45.00 12.61 6.73
C ASP A 34 -46.45 12.55 7.26
N ARG A 35 -47.26 13.53 6.79
CA ARG A 35 -48.54 13.28 6.10
C ARG A 35 -49.12 14.56 5.48
N VAL A 36 -49.41 14.45 4.18
CA VAL A 36 -50.28 15.33 3.39
C VAL A 36 -51.75 15.12 3.83
N CYS A 37 -52.53 16.20 3.96
CA CYS A 37 -54.00 16.19 3.84
C CYS A 37 -54.55 17.59 3.51
N ASP A 38 -55.44 17.62 2.52
CA ASP A 38 -56.28 18.71 2.04
C ASP A 38 -57.10 19.44 3.12
N LYS A 39 -57.40 20.73 2.90
CA LYS A 39 -58.71 21.38 3.21
C LYS A 39 -58.84 22.83 2.63
N PRO A 40 -60.08 23.33 2.40
CA PRO A 40 -60.48 24.28 1.35
C PRO A 40 -60.52 25.76 1.79
N PRO A 41 -60.85 26.74 0.91
CA PRO A 41 -60.76 28.16 1.23
C PRO A 41 -62.02 28.66 1.95
N GLY A 42 -61.85 29.41 3.04
CA GLY A 42 -62.99 29.98 3.76
C GLY A 42 -62.62 30.96 4.87
N GLN A 43 -62.88 32.24 4.59
CA GLN A 43 -63.28 33.33 5.51
C GLN A 43 -62.38 33.64 6.71
N TYR A 44 -61.57 34.69 6.56
CA TYR A 44 -61.09 35.50 7.68
C TYR A 44 -62.13 36.60 8.01
N PRO A 45 -62.31 36.99 9.28
CA PRO A 45 -63.13 38.13 9.65
C PRO A 45 -62.43 39.44 9.23
N GLU A 46 -63.22 40.39 8.74
CA GLU A 46 -62.83 41.79 8.60
C GLU A 46 -62.56 42.37 10.00
N GLU A 47 -61.32 42.33 10.46
CA GLU A 47 -60.83 43.24 11.49
C GLU A 47 -59.90 44.25 10.82
N SER A 48 -60.32 45.51 10.91
CA SER A 48 -59.64 46.70 10.41
C SER A 48 -58.20 46.77 10.91
N MET A 49 -57.25 46.34 10.09
CA MET A 49 -55.85 46.73 10.24
C MET A 49 -55.72 48.21 9.93
N GLN A 50 -55.60 49.01 10.99
CA GLN A 50 -54.95 50.30 10.91
C GLN A 50 -53.57 50.08 10.30
N GLN A 51 -53.31 50.77 9.18
CA GLN A 51 -51.98 50.83 8.58
C GLN A 51 -50.95 51.16 9.68
N PRO A 52 -49.87 50.38 9.82
CA PRO A 52 -48.73 50.85 10.59
C PRO A 52 -48.25 52.10 9.87
N LYS A 53 -48.22 53.22 10.60
CA LYS A 53 -47.49 54.40 10.15
C LYS A 53 -46.06 53.93 9.84
N THR A 54 -45.64 54.13 8.60
CA THR A 54 -44.26 54.00 8.19
C THR A 54 -43.42 54.93 9.07
N ASP A 55 -42.65 54.36 10.00
CA ASP A 55 -41.53 55.06 10.61
C ASP A 55 -40.51 55.31 9.48
N GLU A 56 -40.55 56.50 8.88
CA GLU A 56 -39.57 57.01 7.91
C GLU A 56 -38.15 57.13 8.50
N ALA A 57 -37.94 56.75 9.76
CA ALA A 57 -36.66 56.82 10.47
C ALA A 57 -35.74 55.60 10.27
N ASN A 58 -36.20 54.52 9.61
CA ASN A 58 -35.45 53.26 9.46
C ASN A 58 -35.22 52.85 7.99
N GLN A 59 -35.13 53.80 7.06
CA GLN A 59 -34.52 53.51 5.76
C GLN A 59 -33.00 53.30 5.95
N PRO A 60 -32.39 52.24 5.39
CA PRO A 60 -30.95 52.04 5.49
C PRO A 60 -30.24 53.27 4.91
N LYS A 61 -29.53 54.02 5.75
CA LYS A 61 -28.70 55.16 5.32
C LYS A 61 -27.68 54.63 4.30
N VAL A 62 -27.60 55.28 3.14
CA VAL A 62 -26.54 55.04 2.16
C VAL A 62 -25.26 55.64 2.74
N LEU A 63 -24.52 54.84 3.49
CA LEU A 63 -23.24 55.21 4.08
C LEU A 63 -22.18 55.36 2.99
N ASP A 64 -21.23 56.27 3.19
CA ASP A 64 -20.05 56.32 2.33
C ASP A 64 -19.10 55.13 2.60
N ALA A 65 -18.16 54.87 1.69
CA ALA A 65 -17.29 53.69 1.79
C ALA A 65 -16.50 53.61 3.11
N LYS A 66 -16.16 54.77 3.70
CA LYS A 66 -15.38 54.84 4.94
C LYS A 66 -16.28 54.55 6.14
N GLU A 67 -17.49 55.10 6.16
CA GLU A 67 -18.51 54.85 7.17
C GLU A 67 -18.92 53.37 7.23
N VAL A 68 -19.07 52.72 6.06
CA VAL A 68 -19.36 51.28 5.97
C VAL A 68 -18.29 50.45 6.68
N TRP A 69 -17.00 50.70 6.41
CA TRP A 69 -15.93 49.94 7.07
C TRP A 69 -15.81 50.27 8.55
N ILE A 70 -16.08 51.51 8.99
CA ILE A 70 -16.15 51.83 10.43
C ILE A 70 -17.26 51.00 11.10
N GLU A 71 -18.42 50.87 10.47
CA GLU A 71 -19.52 50.05 10.97
C GLU A 71 -19.12 48.58 11.07
N VAL A 72 -18.48 48.01 10.03
CA VAL A 72 -17.92 46.65 10.07
C VAL A 72 -17.04 46.46 11.29
N PHE A 73 -16.09 47.37 11.53
CA PHE A 73 -15.16 47.27 12.64
C PHE A 73 -15.83 47.36 14.01
N ASN A 74 -16.86 48.19 14.15
CA ASN A 74 -17.63 48.29 15.40
C ASN A 74 -18.38 46.99 15.73
N HIS A 75 -18.71 46.17 14.73
CA HIS A 75 -19.40 44.89 14.89
C HIS A 75 -18.45 43.68 15.02
N LEU A 76 -17.13 43.86 14.88
CA LEU A 76 -16.16 42.76 15.06
C LEU A 76 -15.91 42.51 16.56
N GLU A 77 -16.14 41.28 17.02
CA GLU A 77 -15.75 40.87 18.38
C GLU A 77 -14.22 40.92 18.54
N MET A 78 -13.74 41.73 19.50
CA MET A 78 -12.31 41.97 19.77
C MET A 78 -11.59 40.88 20.58
N LYS A 79 -12.05 39.62 20.54
CA LYS A 79 -11.32 38.51 21.18
C LYS A 79 -10.28 37.92 20.22
N LEU A 80 -9.01 38.18 20.51
CA LEU A 80 -7.90 37.46 19.89
C LEU A 80 -7.89 36.01 20.40
N PRO A 81 -7.67 35.00 19.54
CA PRO A 81 -7.50 33.61 19.98
C PRO A 81 -6.26 33.47 20.87
N GLU A 82 -6.32 32.68 21.94
CA GLU A 82 -5.15 32.37 22.79
C GLU A 82 -4.26 31.31 22.10
N GLU A 83 -2.96 31.25 22.47
CA GLU A 83 -2.01 30.35 21.80
C GLU A 83 -2.38 28.86 21.86
N GLU A 84 -3.06 28.47 22.95
CA GLU A 84 -3.46 27.10 23.20
C GLU A 84 -4.71 26.66 22.42
N ASP A 85 -5.47 27.61 21.85
CA ASP A 85 -6.72 27.34 21.12
C ASP A 85 -6.50 26.79 19.69
N TYR A 86 -5.28 26.85 19.15
CA TYR A 86 -5.01 26.54 17.73
C TYR A 86 -3.99 25.42 17.45
N ILE A 87 -3.48 24.73 18.46
CA ILE A 87 -2.52 23.61 18.30
C ILE A 87 -3.18 22.29 18.67
N LYS A 88 -3.36 21.38 17.71
CA LYS A 88 -3.75 19.99 18.02
C LYS A 88 -2.55 19.23 18.61
N LYS A 89 -2.49 19.10 19.95
CA LYS A 89 -1.43 18.37 20.68
C LYS A 89 -1.58 16.83 20.70
N ARG A 90 -2.21 16.19 19.70
CA ARG A 90 -2.41 14.72 19.74
C ARG A 90 -1.96 14.03 18.46
N PHE A 91 -1.31 12.88 18.67
CA PHE A 91 -0.99 11.87 17.66
C PHE A 91 -2.18 11.61 16.73
N ARG A 92 -1.99 11.76 15.42
CA ARG A 92 -3.07 11.61 14.44
C ARG A 92 -3.07 10.19 13.86
N THR A 93 -3.97 9.36 14.37
CA THR A 93 -4.29 8.07 13.75
C THR A 93 -5.23 8.22 12.54
N GLU A 94 -5.99 9.31 12.45
CA GLU A 94 -7.09 9.51 11.49
C GLU A 94 -6.90 10.70 10.54
N TRP A 95 -7.48 10.61 9.33
CA TRP A 95 -7.50 11.70 8.35
C TRP A 95 -8.33 12.89 8.81
N HIS A 96 -7.86 14.10 8.50
CA HIS A 96 -8.58 15.34 8.78
C HIS A 96 -8.73 16.22 7.54
N ASN A 97 -9.89 16.86 7.37
CA ASN A 97 -10.13 17.79 6.28
C ASN A 97 -9.50 19.15 6.56
N ILE A 98 -8.93 19.75 5.51
CA ILE A 98 -8.48 21.13 5.48
C ILE A 98 -9.20 21.83 4.32
N ARG A 99 -10.01 22.85 4.62
CA ARG A 99 -10.74 23.62 3.61
C ARG A 99 -10.09 25.00 3.41
N ILE A 100 -9.74 25.34 2.16
CA ILE A 100 -9.23 26.68 1.79
C ILE A 100 -10.28 27.41 0.96
N PHE A 101 -10.73 28.58 1.43
CA PHE A 101 -11.70 29.40 0.70
C PHE A 101 -11.02 30.44 -0.20
N VAL A 102 -11.39 30.47 -1.49
CA VAL A 102 -10.86 31.40 -2.50
C VAL A 102 -11.86 32.53 -2.76
N SER A 103 -11.54 33.72 -2.26
CA SER A 103 -12.32 34.94 -2.47
C SER A 103 -11.71 35.81 -3.56
N SER A 104 -12.47 36.12 -4.61
CA SER A 104 -12.16 37.18 -5.57
C SER A 104 -13.36 37.49 -6.44
N THR A 105 -13.28 38.58 -7.18
CA THR A 105 -14.21 38.92 -8.26
C THR A 105 -14.17 37.89 -9.42
N PHE A 106 -15.33 37.70 -10.08
CA PHE A 106 -15.58 36.59 -11.02
C PHE A 106 -15.07 36.77 -12.45
N LYS A 107 -14.53 37.92 -12.86
CA LYS A 107 -14.27 38.23 -14.29
C LYS A 107 -12.80 38.49 -14.60
N ASP A 108 -11.97 38.61 -13.57
CA ASP A 108 -10.71 39.33 -13.59
C ASP A 108 -9.52 38.52 -13.08
N PHE A 109 -9.76 37.48 -12.26
CA PHE A 109 -8.73 36.57 -11.75
C PHE A 109 -8.83 35.17 -12.36
N LYS A 110 -9.06 35.07 -13.67
CA LYS A 110 -9.18 33.75 -14.32
C LYS A 110 -7.84 33.01 -14.29
N TYR A 111 -6.76 33.70 -14.63
CA TYR A 111 -5.45 33.09 -14.74
C TYR A 111 -4.91 32.66 -13.37
N GLU A 112 -4.99 33.54 -12.37
CA GLU A 112 -4.49 33.27 -11.02
C GLU A 112 -5.21 32.09 -10.37
N ARG A 113 -6.53 31.98 -10.56
CA ARG A 113 -7.29 30.82 -10.09
C ARG A 113 -6.94 29.54 -10.84
N GLU A 114 -6.67 29.61 -12.14
CA GLU A 114 -6.15 28.46 -12.89
C GLU A 114 -4.79 28.01 -12.34
N VAL A 115 -3.91 28.95 -11.99
CA VAL A 115 -2.61 28.65 -11.34
C VAL A 115 -2.81 28.06 -9.94
N LEU A 116 -3.73 28.60 -9.13
CA LEU A 116 -4.07 28.02 -7.82
C LEU A 116 -4.54 26.57 -7.95
N VAL A 117 -5.48 26.27 -8.86
CA VAL A 117 -6.06 24.93 -9.00
C VAL A 117 -5.10 23.94 -9.67
N LYS A 118 -4.37 24.37 -10.71
CA LYS A 118 -3.48 23.49 -11.49
C LYS A 118 -2.11 23.33 -10.85
N GLN A 119 -1.63 24.29 -10.07
CA GLN A 119 -0.28 24.27 -9.50
C GLN A 119 -0.35 24.24 -7.96
N VAL A 120 -0.71 25.35 -7.32
CA VAL A 120 -0.54 25.56 -5.87
C VAL A 120 -1.32 24.54 -5.02
N PHE A 121 -2.62 24.36 -5.27
CA PHE A 121 -3.46 23.44 -4.49
C PHE A 121 -3.19 21.98 -4.83
N GLN A 122 -2.59 21.68 -5.98
CA GLN A 122 -2.12 20.32 -6.20
C GLN A 122 -0.92 20.03 -5.30
N ASP A 123 0.07 20.93 -5.29
CA ASP A 123 1.30 20.83 -4.48
C ASP A 123 1.00 20.76 -2.99
N LEU A 124 0.11 21.64 -2.52
CA LEU A 124 -0.31 21.66 -1.14
C LEU A 124 -1.06 20.37 -0.75
N ARG A 125 -1.84 19.78 -1.65
CA ARG A 125 -2.60 18.54 -1.37
C ARG A 125 -1.67 17.35 -1.15
N LEU A 126 -0.60 17.19 -1.93
CA LEU A 126 0.38 16.12 -1.69
C LEU A 126 1.07 16.30 -0.34
N TRP A 127 1.53 17.52 -0.07
CA TRP A 127 2.19 17.85 1.19
C TRP A 127 1.26 17.62 2.40
N CYS A 128 -0.05 17.87 2.25
CA CYS A 128 -1.07 17.52 3.23
C CYS A 128 -1.29 16.01 3.37
N GLN A 129 -1.35 15.26 2.25
CA GLN A 129 -1.60 13.81 2.28
C GLN A 129 -0.50 13.04 3.03
N GLN A 130 0.76 13.48 2.90
CA GLN A 130 1.89 12.94 3.67
C GLN A 130 1.69 13.08 5.19
N ARG A 131 0.85 14.02 5.62
CA ARG A 131 0.51 14.34 7.02
C ARG A 131 -0.89 13.85 7.42
N ARG A 132 -1.49 12.95 6.64
CA ARG A 132 -2.88 12.47 6.83
C ARG A 132 -3.90 13.63 6.83
N LEU A 133 -3.65 14.65 6.02
CA LEU A 133 -4.54 15.80 5.84
C LEU A 133 -5.14 15.78 4.43
N ARG A 134 -6.45 16.03 4.34
CA ARG A 134 -7.20 16.08 3.09
C ARG A 134 -7.54 17.52 2.72
N LEU A 135 -6.87 18.04 1.70
CA LEU A 135 -7.09 19.40 1.21
C LEU A 135 -8.31 19.50 0.28
N ILE A 136 -9.24 20.39 0.63
CA ILE A 136 -10.43 20.78 -0.13
C ILE A 136 -10.31 22.27 -0.49
N ASP A 137 -10.17 22.58 -1.76
CA ASP A 137 -10.15 23.94 -2.29
C ASP A 137 -11.57 24.40 -2.66
N VAL A 138 -12.03 25.49 -2.05
CA VAL A 138 -13.37 26.05 -2.23
C VAL A 138 -13.29 27.27 -3.16
N ASP A 139 -13.50 27.03 -4.46
CA ASP A 139 -13.62 28.08 -5.50
C ASP A 139 -15.04 28.06 -6.12
N LEU A 140 -15.86 29.03 -5.70
CA LEU A 140 -17.28 29.10 -6.08
C LEU A 140 -17.55 29.61 -7.50
N ARG A 141 -16.53 30.01 -8.26
CA ARG A 141 -16.71 30.42 -9.68
C ARG A 141 -17.11 29.26 -10.58
N TRP A 142 -16.95 28.03 -10.13
CA TRP A 142 -17.26 26.86 -10.94
C TRP A 142 -18.53 26.15 -10.49
N GLY A 143 -19.12 26.58 -9.37
CA GLY A 143 -20.16 25.81 -8.68
C GLY A 143 -21.57 26.41 -8.64
N VAL A 144 -21.72 27.68 -9.02
CA VAL A 144 -23.02 28.35 -8.98
C VAL A 144 -23.70 28.27 -10.38
N PRO A 145 -24.89 27.63 -10.50
CA PRO A 145 -25.64 27.52 -11.77
C PRO A 145 -25.91 28.88 -12.44
N ARG A 146 -26.07 28.89 -13.78
CA ARG A 146 -26.34 30.12 -14.58
C ARG A 146 -27.64 30.82 -14.20
N ASP A 147 -28.60 30.06 -13.67
CA ASP A 147 -29.94 30.52 -13.34
C ASP A 147 -30.08 30.89 -11.85
N THR A 148 -28.98 30.77 -11.09
CA THR A 148 -28.93 31.16 -9.68
C THR A 148 -28.99 32.67 -9.57
N ASN A 149 -29.91 33.18 -8.76
CA ASN A 149 -30.00 34.62 -8.57
C ASN A 149 -28.83 35.13 -7.70
N SER A 150 -28.67 36.46 -7.62
CA SER A 150 -27.52 37.06 -6.93
C SER A 150 -27.58 36.87 -5.39
N GLU A 151 -28.77 36.73 -4.81
CA GLU A 151 -28.98 36.43 -3.39
C GLU A 151 -28.60 34.98 -3.05
N GLU A 152 -29.06 34.01 -3.84
CA GLU A 152 -28.69 32.60 -3.70
C GLU A 152 -27.18 32.39 -3.81
N THR A 153 -26.52 33.12 -4.72
CA THR A 153 -25.06 33.10 -4.85
C THR A 153 -24.37 33.56 -3.56
N LEU A 154 -24.89 34.61 -2.93
CA LEU A 154 -24.38 35.13 -1.66
C LEU A 154 -24.58 34.12 -0.52
N VAL A 155 -25.76 33.49 -0.43
CA VAL A 155 -26.04 32.45 0.58
C VAL A 155 -25.05 31.29 0.45
N ILE A 156 -24.80 30.80 -0.77
CA ILE A 156 -23.82 29.73 -1.04
C ILE A 156 -22.42 30.15 -0.57
N CYS A 157 -21.98 31.39 -0.85
CA CYS A 157 -20.69 31.90 -0.38
C CYS A 157 -20.59 31.88 1.16
N MET A 158 -21.63 32.35 1.85
CA MET A 158 -21.62 32.44 3.31
C MET A 158 -21.68 31.05 3.98
N GLU A 159 -22.46 30.12 3.45
CA GLU A 159 -22.50 28.73 3.93
C GLU A 159 -21.14 28.03 3.81
N GLU A 160 -20.44 28.23 2.70
CA GLU A 160 -19.12 27.62 2.51
C GLU A 160 -18.06 28.21 3.45
N ILE A 161 -18.08 29.53 3.70
CA ILE A 161 -17.20 30.14 4.71
C ILE A 161 -17.51 29.57 6.10
N LYS A 162 -18.79 29.35 6.42
CA LYS A 162 -19.22 28.71 7.67
C LYS A 162 -18.70 27.28 7.77
N LYS A 163 -18.77 26.47 6.72
CA LYS A 163 -18.18 25.11 6.68
C LYS A 163 -16.67 25.14 6.85
N CYS A 164 -15.97 26.08 6.21
CA CYS A 164 -14.53 26.27 6.39
C CYS A 164 -14.16 26.58 7.85
N ARG A 165 -15.03 27.22 8.62
CA ARG A 165 -14.83 27.45 10.07
C ARG A 165 -15.16 26.23 10.92
N GLN A 166 -16.11 25.41 10.51
CA GLN A 166 -16.53 24.22 11.25
C GLN A 166 -15.56 23.04 11.10
N GLU A 167 -14.99 22.86 9.91
CA GLU A 167 -14.11 21.72 9.61
C GLU A 167 -12.63 21.99 9.91
N ASN A 168 -12.20 23.26 9.88
CA ASN A 168 -10.83 23.64 10.26
C ASN A 168 -10.78 24.08 11.74
N ILE A 169 -9.59 23.99 12.35
CA ILE A 169 -9.34 24.63 13.66
C ILE A 169 -9.48 26.17 13.54
N MET A 170 -8.92 26.74 12.47
CA MET A 170 -9.22 28.10 11.99
C MET A 170 -9.32 28.08 10.46
N PRO A 171 -10.24 28.83 9.85
CA PRO A 171 -10.46 28.78 8.41
C PRO A 171 -9.21 29.22 7.63
N TYR A 172 -8.84 28.49 6.58
CA TYR A 172 -7.82 28.95 5.63
C TYR A 172 -8.48 29.79 4.54
N PHE A 173 -7.92 30.97 4.26
CA PHE A 173 -8.56 31.96 3.39
C PHE A 173 -7.54 32.62 2.47
N ILE A 174 -7.88 32.76 1.19
CA ILE A 174 -7.09 33.50 0.20
C ILE A 174 -7.99 34.50 -0.51
N ASN A 175 -7.57 35.76 -0.51
CA ASN A 175 -8.23 36.83 -1.24
C ASN A 175 -7.36 37.34 -2.39
N LEU A 176 -7.95 37.50 -3.57
CA LEU A 176 -7.34 38.17 -4.73
C LEU A 176 -8.07 39.49 -4.98
N THR A 177 -7.35 40.61 -4.96
CA THR A 177 -7.92 41.97 -5.13
C THR A 177 -7.09 42.82 -6.10
N SER A 178 -7.73 43.66 -6.92
CA SER A 178 -7.08 44.50 -7.94
C SER A 178 -7.86 45.82 -8.16
N ALA A 179 -8.13 46.19 -9.41
CA ALA A 179 -8.77 47.43 -9.84
C ALA A 179 -10.31 47.36 -10.00
N ARG A 180 -10.93 46.23 -9.64
CA ARG A 180 -12.36 45.97 -9.80
C ARG A 180 -13.00 45.65 -8.45
N ARG A 181 -14.11 46.33 -8.14
CA ARG A 181 -14.93 46.04 -6.96
C ARG A 181 -15.99 44.99 -7.30
N GLY A 182 -16.34 44.14 -6.34
CA GLY A 182 -17.40 43.14 -6.51
C GLY A 182 -18.78 43.77 -6.63
N TRP A 183 -19.79 42.93 -6.90
CA TRP A 183 -21.19 43.36 -6.87
C TRP A 183 -21.59 43.75 -5.44
N VAL A 184 -22.19 44.94 -5.28
CA VAL A 184 -22.77 45.46 -4.05
C VAL A 184 -24.28 45.26 -4.13
N PRO A 185 -24.88 44.43 -3.26
CA PRO A 185 -26.32 44.25 -3.23
C PRO A 185 -27.04 45.50 -2.72
N ASN A 186 -28.15 45.85 -3.38
CA ASN A 186 -29.08 46.85 -2.85
C ASN A 186 -29.94 46.23 -1.73
N PRO A 187 -30.44 47.04 -0.78
CA PRO A 187 -31.30 46.55 0.31
C PRO A 187 -32.52 45.76 -0.15
N ASP A 188 -33.09 46.10 -1.30
CA ASP A 188 -34.27 45.42 -1.87
C ASP A 188 -33.95 44.08 -2.56
N GLN A 189 -32.67 43.74 -2.71
CA GLN A 189 -32.19 42.54 -3.43
C GLN A 189 -31.86 41.36 -2.51
N ILE A 190 -31.89 41.56 -1.19
CA ILE A 190 -31.59 40.53 -0.19
C ILE A 190 -32.67 40.57 0.88
N GLN A 191 -33.21 39.41 1.24
CA GLN A 191 -34.18 39.28 2.32
C GLN A 191 -33.57 39.73 3.67
N PRO A 192 -34.30 40.48 4.50
CA PRO A 192 -33.81 40.94 5.81
C PRO A 192 -33.29 39.81 6.70
N GLU A 193 -33.88 38.62 6.59
CA GLU A 193 -33.47 37.40 7.28
C GLU A 193 -32.04 36.99 6.91
N VAL A 194 -31.67 37.01 5.63
CA VAL A 194 -30.32 36.66 5.15
C VAL A 194 -29.29 37.67 5.67
N VAL A 195 -29.64 38.96 5.69
CA VAL A 195 -28.79 40.03 6.24
C VAL A 195 -28.55 39.80 7.73
N LYS A 196 -29.59 39.40 8.48
CA LYS A 196 -29.50 39.11 9.90
C LYS A 196 -28.72 37.82 10.20
N ASP A 197 -29.03 36.72 9.51
CA ASP A 197 -28.44 35.40 9.73
C ASP A 197 -26.93 35.38 9.46
N TYR A 198 -26.50 36.16 8.47
CA TYR A 198 -25.10 36.31 8.09
C TYR A 198 -24.52 37.67 8.49
N GLY A 199 -25.18 38.42 9.37
CA GLY A 199 -24.73 39.73 9.90
C GLY A 199 -24.04 40.61 8.85
N LEU A 200 -24.71 40.81 7.72
CA LEU A 200 -24.15 41.52 6.57
C LEU A 200 -24.28 43.03 6.77
N VAL A 201 -23.24 43.77 6.40
CA VAL A 201 -23.26 45.25 6.40
C VAL A 201 -23.58 45.73 4.98
N TYR A 202 -24.61 46.56 4.85
CA TYR A 202 -24.99 47.16 3.57
C TYR A 202 -23.87 48.05 3.02
N GLY A 203 -23.76 48.11 1.69
CA GLY A 203 -22.72 48.88 1.01
C GLY A 203 -21.39 48.13 0.83
N LEU A 204 -21.23 46.94 1.44
CA LEU A 204 -20.17 46.00 1.10
C LEU A 204 -20.52 45.22 -0.17
N SER A 205 -19.52 44.93 -0.99
CA SER A 205 -19.62 43.95 -2.06
C SER A 205 -19.56 42.53 -1.50
N VAL A 206 -20.06 41.55 -2.25
CA VAL A 206 -20.01 40.13 -1.84
C VAL A 206 -18.57 39.71 -1.47
N THR A 207 -17.57 40.12 -2.26
CA THR A 207 -16.16 39.85 -1.96
C THR A 207 -15.70 40.51 -0.65
N GLU A 208 -16.17 41.71 -0.34
CA GLU A 208 -15.86 42.37 0.94
C GLU A 208 -16.55 41.65 2.11
N MET A 209 -17.79 41.18 1.93
CA MET A 209 -18.49 40.35 2.92
C MET A 209 -17.75 39.02 3.16
N GLU A 210 -17.27 38.37 2.10
CA GLU A 210 -16.42 37.17 2.19
C GLU A 210 -15.13 37.45 2.97
N ILE A 211 -14.48 38.60 2.75
CA ILE A 211 -13.27 39.00 3.47
C ILE A 211 -13.57 39.23 4.96
N VAL A 212 -14.68 39.89 5.29
CA VAL A 212 -15.08 40.14 6.67
C VAL A 212 -15.27 38.81 7.42
N ARG A 213 -16.07 37.91 6.83
CA ARG A 213 -16.37 36.59 7.40
C ARG A 213 -15.20 35.60 7.30
N GLY A 214 -14.36 35.67 6.29
CA GLY A 214 -13.28 34.71 6.07
C GLY A 214 -11.99 35.07 6.82
N ALA A 215 -11.76 36.36 7.05
CA ALA A 215 -10.47 36.86 7.53
C ALA A 215 -10.55 37.85 8.71
N PHE A 216 -11.40 38.88 8.66
CA PHE A 216 -11.35 39.97 9.66
C PHE A 216 -11.84 39.53 11.03
N GLU A 217 -12.91 38.76 11.08
CA GLU A 217 -13.40 38.15 12.31
C GLU A 217 -12.30 37.31 12.98
N LYS A 218 -12.05 37.58 14.27
CA LYS A 218 -10.99 36.97 15.09
C LYS A 218 -9.56 37.15 14.54
N ARG A 219 -9.34 38.10 13.62
CA ARG A 219 -8.03 38.42 13.00
C ARG A 219 -7.32 37.15 12.53
N ASN A 220 -7.95 36.46 11.57
CA ASN A 220 -7.55 35.13 11.14
C ASN A 220 -6.08 35.11 10.64
N PRO A 221 -5.18 34.37 11.34
CA PRO A 221 -3.77 34.31 10.94
C PRO A 221 -3.51 33.37 9.75
N ASN A 222 -4.52 32.61 9.31
CA ASN A 222 -4.48 31.73 8.14
C ASN A 222 -5.05 32.39 6.87
N ALA A 223 -5.27 33.71 6.90
CA ALA A 223 -5.71 34.49 5.75
C ALA A 223 -4.52 35.11 5.02
N ILE A 224 -4.49 35.03 3.68
CA ILE A 224 -3.53 35.75 2.83
C ILE A 224 -4.28 36.63 1.82
N PHE A 225 -3.76 37.84 1.60
CA PHE A 225 -4.29 38.85 0.70
C PHE A 225 -3.28 39.12 -0.41
N LEU A 226 -3.66 38.82 -1.65
CA LEU A 226 -2.82 38.99 -2.83
C LEU A 226 -3.37 40.13 -3.68
N MET A 227 -2.65 41.25 -3.69
CA MET A 227 -3.01 42.46 -4.40
C MET A 227 -2.30 42.50 -5.75
N ARG A 228 -3.07 42.40 -6.84
CA ARG A 228 -2.51 42.58 -8.19
C ARG A 228 -2.26 44.05 -8.46
N ASP A 229 -1.04 44.36 -8.87
CA ASP A 229 -0.61 45.70 -9.24
C ASP A 229 -1.39 46.19 -10.48
N ASP A 230 -1.75 47.47 -10.50
CA ASP A 230 -2.63 48.03 -11.53
C ASP A 230 -1.88 48.44 -12.82
N SER A 231 -0.56 48.24 -12.91
CA SER A 231 0.26 48.57 -14.09
C SER A 231 -0.16 47.87 -15.39
N PHE A 232 -0.83 46.71 -15.31
CA PHE A 232 -1.40 46.04 -16.49
C PHE A 232 -2.41 46.91 -17.25
N LEU A 233 -3.09 47.84 -16.56
CA LEU A 233 -4.03 48.75 -17.18
C LEU A 233 -3.36 49.65 -18.21
N ASP A 234 -2.10 50.01 -17.99
CA ASP A 234 -1.33 50.82 -18.94
C ASP A 234 -0.88 50.00 -20.15
N GLU A 235 -0.58 48.70 -19.99
CA GLU A 235 -0.34 47.78 -21.10
C GLU A 235 -1.60 47.62 -21.98
N MET A 236 -2.78 47.48 -21.35
CA MET A 236 -4.06 47.39 -22.06
C MET A 236 -4.39 48.66 -22.85
N LYS A 237 -4.15 49.85 -22.25
CA LYS A 237 -4.30 51.15 -22.93
C LYS A 237 -3.37 51.27 -24.13
N LYS A 238 -2.08 50.91 -23.97
CA LYS A 238 -1.08 50.93 -25.06
C LYS A 238 -1.49 50.04 -26.24
N LYS A 239 -2.08 48.87 -25.97
CA LYS A 239 -2.57 47.93 -26.98
C LYS A 239 -3.95 48.28 -27.58
N LYS A 240 -4.50 49.47 -27.26
CA LYS A 240 -5.80 49.98 -27.76
C LYS A 240 -6.98 49.02 -27.53
N VAL A 241 -6.96 48.26 -26.45
CA VAL A 241 -8.03 47.33 -26.11
C VAL A 241 -9.19 48.12 -25.49
N LEU A 242 -10.37 48.07 -26.12
CA LEU A 242 -11.60 48.60 -25.51
C LEU A 242 -11.99 47.70 -24.33
N VAL A 243 -11.77 48.20 -23.12
CA VAL A 243 -12.16 47.52 -21.89
C VAL A 243 -13.69 47.48 -21.86
N SER A 244 -14.27 46.28 -21.79
CA SER A 244 -15.72 46.12 -21.64
C SER A 244 -16.22 46.92 -20.42
N PRO A 245 -17.36 47.62 -20.49
CA PRO A 245 -17.99 48.26 -19.32
C PRO A 245 -18.19 47.29 -18.15
N ASP A 246 -18.32 46.01 -18.47
CA ASP A 246 -18.39 44.91 -17.51
C ASP A 246 -17.10 44.67 -16.73
N PHE A 247 -15.94 45.16 -17.17
CA PHE A 247 -14.64 44.98 -16.53
C PHE A 247 -14.22 46.24 -15.77
N ILE A 248 -14.37 47.42 -16.38
CA ILE A 248 -14.23 48.73 -15.74
C ILE A 248 -15.44 49.57 -16.17
N HIS A 249 -16.18 50.12 -15.20
CA HIS A 249 -17.33 50.97 -15.49
C HIS A 249 -16.93 52.18 -16.34
N SER A 250 -17.69 52.40 -17.41
CA SER A 250 -17.47 53.53 -18.33
C SER A 250 -17.99 54.85 -17.77
N LYS A 251 -18.92 54.82 -16.81
CA LYS A 251 -19.44 56.02 -16.13
C LYS A 251 -18.51 56.46 -15.00
N LEU A 252 -18.12 57.73 -15.01
CA LEU A 252 -17.17 58.32 -14.06
C LEU A 252 -17.64 58.25 -12.60
N GLU A 253 -18.92 58.47 -12.33
CA GLU A 253 -19.47 58.47 -10.96
C GLU A 253 -19.50 57.08 -10.33
N GLU A 254 -19.98 56.08 -11.09
CA GLU A 254 -19.97 54.68 -10.66
C GLU A 254 -18.53 54.20 -10.44
N ARG A 255 -17.61 54.55 -11.35
CA ARG A 255 -16.19 54.23 -11.23
C ARG A 255 -15.55 54.89 -10.00
N ARG A 256 -15.91 56.13 -9.66
CA ARG A 256 -15.39 56.83 -8.47
C ARG A 256 -15.81 56.09 -7.19
N LYS A 257 -17.09 55.73 -7.06
CA LYS A 257 -17.60 54.95 -5.91
C LYS A 257 -16.92 53.58 -5.76
N GLU A 258 -16.61 52.90 -6.87
CA GLU A 258 -15.82 51.66 -6.83
C GLU A 258 -14.41 51.88 -6.30
N LEU A 259 -13.72 52.90 -6.81
CA LEU A 259 -12.35 53.21 -6.41
C LEU A 259 -12.27 53.61 -4.94
N ASP A 260 -13.24 54.37 -4.45
CA ASP A 260 -13.32 54.75 -3.03
C ASP A 260 -13.51 53.51 -2.14
N GLY A 261 -14.43 52.60 -2.52
CA GLY A 261 -14.62 51.32 -1.81
C GLY A 261 -13.37 50.43 -1.79
N LEU A 262 -12.72 50.26 -2.96
CA LEU A 262 -11.47 49.48 -3.06
C LEU A 262 -10.32 50.10 -2.26
N LYS A 263 -10.25 51.44 -2.22
CA LYS A 263 -9.23 52.16 -1.47
C LYS A 263 -9.40 51.92 0.03
N GLU A 264 -10.62 52.02 0.54
CA GLU A 264 -10.91 51.71 1.94
C GLU A 264 -10.64 50.24 2.27
N LEU A 265 -11.09 49.28 1.44
CA LEU A 265 -10.78 47.85 1.62
C LEU A 265 -9.27 47.60 1.72
N LYS A 266 -8.48 48.09 0.75
CA LYS A 266 -7.02 47.91 0.73
C LYS A 266 -6.35 48.56 1.93
N LEU A 267 -6.86 49.72 2.38
CA LEU A 267 -6.37 50.42 3.57
C LEU A 267 -6.63 49.61 4.84
N TRP A 268 -7.84 49.09 5.01
CA TRP A 268 -8.22 48.32 6.20
C TRP A 268 -7.52 46.97 6.27
N ILE A 269 -7.34 46.27 5.15
CA ILE A 269 -6.51 45.05 5.10
C ILE A 269 -5.09 45.34 5.62
N LYS A 270 -4.44 46.39 5.09
CA LYS A 270 -3.07 46.76 5.48
C LYS A 270 -2.95 47.24 6.92
N LYS A 271 -4.03 47.76 7.52
CA LYS A 271 -4.07 48.18 8.93
C LYS A 271 -4.30 47.01 9.88
N TRP A 272 -5.13 46.04 9.49
CA TRP A 272 -5.59 44.97 10.39
C TRP A 272 -4.67 43.75 10.39
N PHE A 273 -4.05 43.41 9.25
CA PHE A 273 -3.21 42.22 9.11
C PHE A 273 -1.73 42.56 9.05
N ASP A 274 -0.91 41.59 9.42
CA ASP A 274 0.54 41.73 9.43
C ASP A 274 1.09 41.74 7.99
N VAL A 275 2.30 42.31 7.82
CA VAL A 275 2.93 42.49 6.49
C VAL A 275 3.10 41.16 5.75
N ASN A 276 3.31 40.04 6.47
CA ASN A 276 3.47 38.71 5.89
C ASN A 276 2.16 38.06 5.39
N GLN A 277 1.00 38.67 5.64
CA GLN A 277 -0.30 38.24 5.13
C GLN A 277 -0.76 39.07 3.92
N VAL A 278 -0.05 40.15 3.57
CA VAL A 278 -0.46 41.09 2.53
C VAL A 278 0.65 41.26 1.49
N GLU A 279 0.44 40.65 0.32
CA GLU A 279 1.44 40.54 -0.73
C GLU A 279 0.98 41.24 -2.01
N THR A 280 1.90 41.88 -2.72
CA THR A 280 1.61 42.57 -4.00
C THR A 280 2.39 41.94 -5.13
N TYR A 281 1.72 41.65 -6.26
CA TYR A 281 2.33 40.98 -7.41
C TYR A 281 1.96 41.66 -8.73
N LYS A 282 2.80 41.49 -9.76
CA LYS A 282 2.57 42.02 -11.11
C LYS A 282 2.09 40.94 -12.08
N CYS A 283 1.42 41.36 -13.15
CA CYS A 283 0.99 40.50 -14.24
C CYS A 283 1.11 41.21 -15.59
N HIS A 284 1.24 40.44 -16.67
CA HIS A 284 1.28 40.96 -18.04
C HIS A 284 0.02 40.62 -18.83
N TYR A 285 -0.44 41.55 -19.66
CA TYR A 285 -1.62 41.33 -20.50
C TYR A 285 -1.26 40.54 -21.77
N LYS A 286 -1.90 39.36 -21.93
CA LYS A 286 -1.66 38.37 -23.00
C LYS A 286 -2.68 38.40 -24.14
N GLY A 287 -3.85 39.04 -23.97
CA GLY A 287 -4.89 39.18 -25.02
C GLY A 287 -6.33 39.05 -24.51
N GLY A 288 -7.34 39.16 -25.39
CA GLY A 288 -8.75 38.90 -25.09
C GLY A 288 -9.71 40.07 -25.34
N ASP A 289 -10.74 39.85 -26.18
CA ASP A 289 -11.63 40.93 -26.67
C ASP A 289 -12.70 41.41 -25.67
N LYS A 290 -13.26 40.49 -24.85
CA LYS A 290 -14.33 40.81 -23.87
C LYS A 290 -13.85 40.80 -22.41
N PHE A 291 -12.87 39.96 -22.10
CA PHE A 291 -12.24 39.84 -20.78
C PHE A 291 -10.74 39.65 -20.98
N PRO A 292 -9.90 40.44 -20.31
CA PRO A 292 -8.47 40.36 -20.48
C PRO A 292 -7.90 39.05 -19.90
N LEU A 293 -6.97 38.46 -20.64
CA LEU A 293 -6.15 37.32 -20.23
C LEU A 293 -4.79 37.85 -19.77
N PHE A 294 -4.28 37.25 -18.71
CA PHE A 294 -3.03 37.65 -18.06
C PHE A 294 -2.05 36.48 -18.00
N ASP A 295 -0.78 36.80 -17.80
CA ASP A 295 0.31 35.87 -17.48
C ASP A 295 1.18 36.44 -16.34
N PHE A 296 1.97 35.60 -15.69
CA PHE A 296 2.95 36.00 -14.67
C PHE A 296 4.33 36.21 -15.28
N GLU A 297 5.20 36.94 -14.58
CA GLU A 297 6.63 36.94 -14.91
C GLU A 297 7.24 35.55 -14.66
N PRO A 298 8.32 35.15 -15.38
CA PRO A 298 8.89 33.80 -15.31
C PRO A 298 9.37 33.37 -13.92
N GLU A 299 9.70 34.34 -13.07
CA GLU A 299 10.06 34.14 -11.67
C GLU A 299 8.77 34.07 -10.85
N ASP A 300 8.23 32.86 -10.68
CA ASP A 300 6.91 32.58 -10.10
C ASP A 300 6.80 32.86 -8.59
N ILE A 301 6.88 34.15 -8.21
CA ILE A 301 6.73 34.64 -6.85
C ILE A 301 5.31 34.35 -6.33
N PHE A 302 4.29 34.43 -7.18
CA PHE A 302 2.89 34.23 -6.78
C PHE A 302 2.65 32.81 -6.25
N SER A 303 2.96 31.77 -7.03
CA SER A 303 2.69 30.38 -6.62
C SER A 303 3.48 29.99 -5.39
N LYS A 304 4.77 30.36 -5.34
CA LYS A 304 5.66 30.05 -4.23
C LYS A 304 5.18 30.68 -2.92
N THR A 305 4.84 31.98 -2.95
CA THR A 305 4.34 32.71 -1.79
C THR A 305 3.09 32.07 -1.20
N VAL A 306 2.12 31.71 -2.04
CA VAL A 306 0.88 31.07 -1.57
C VAL A 306 1.14 29.68 -1.00
N LEU A 307 1.97 28.88 -1.68
CA LEU A 307 2.30 27.53 -1.24
C LEU A 307 3.02 27.54 0.11
N ASP A 308 4.06 28.36 0.25
CA ASP A 308 4.88 28.45 1.46
C ASP A 308 4.07 29.01 2.64
N PHE A 309 3.21 30.01 2.37
CA PHE A 309 2.29 30.53 3.37
C PHE A 309 1.39 29.42 3.94
N PHE A 310 0.67 28.68 3.09
CA PHE A 310 -0.24 27.65 3.57
C PHE A 310 0.48 26.46 4.20
N LYS A 311 1.64 26.01 3.67
CA LYS A 311 2.45 24.98 4.34
C LYS A 311 2.80 25.39 5.76
N LYS A 312 3.31 26.62 5.94
CA LYS A 312 3.64 27.16 7.26
C LYS A 312 2.43 27.21 8.19
N ARG A 313 1.31 27.77 7.72
CA ARG A 313 0.09 27.90 8.53
C ARG A 313 -0.53 26.55 8.90
N ILE A 314 -0.50 25.58 7.99
CA ILE A 314 -0.96 24.22 8.26
C ILE A 314 -0.06 23.52 9.26
N SER A 315 1.27 23.59 9.13
CA SER A 315 2.20 22.99 10.10
C SER A 315 2.03 23.51 11.53
N ILE A 316 1.67 24.79 11.70
CA ILE A 316 1.41 25.37 13.03
C ILE A 316 0.16 24.73 13.67
N GLN A 317 -0.91 24.57 12.90
CA GLN A 317 -2.16 23.98 13.42
C GLN A 317 -2.10 22.45 13.50
N TYR A 318 -1.24 21.85 12.70
CA TYR A 318 -1.11 20.41 12.50
C TYR A 318 0.38 20.00 12.41
N PRO A 319 1.11 19.94 13.53
CA PRO A 319 2.54 19.60 13.58
C PRO A 319 2.85 18.21 13.01
N ASP A 320 4.07 18.01 12.51
CA ASP A 320 4.53 16.72 11.96
C ASP A 320 4.56 15.63 13.06
N ASP A 321 4.10 14.41 12.75
CA ASP A 321 4.11 13.30 13.70
C ASP A 321 5.57 12.82 13.93
N GLU A 322 6.05 12.87 15.18
CA GLU A 322 7.46 12.59 15.55
C GLU A 322 7.92 11.12 15.41
N TYR A 323 7.06 10.16 15.03
CA TYR A 323 7.39 8.74 15.13
C TYR A 323 7.01 7.94 13.88
N LEU A 324 8.00 7.65 13.03
CA LEU A 324 7.93 6.52 12.10
C LEU A 324 8.30 5.26 12.90
N PRO A 325 7.45 4.21 12.93
CA PRO A 325 7.79 2.99 13.66
C PRO A 325 9.06 2.35 13.08
N GLU A 326 9.96 1.82 13.91
CA GLU A 326 11.18 1.16 13.42
C GLU A 326 10.88 -0.14 12.66
N ASN A 327 9.80 -0.85 13.01
CA ASN A 327 9.42 -2.15 12.44
C ASN A 327 8.85 -2.05 11.00
N ASP A 328 9.47 -2.74 10.04
CA ASP A 328 9.11 -2.73 8.62
C ASP A 328 7.71 -3.31 8.32
N PHE A 329 7.29 -4.36 9.03
CA PHE A 329 5.94 -4.92 8.89
C PHE A 329 4.87 -3.95 9.41
N LEU A 330 5.16 -3.20 10.47
CA LEU A 330 4.25 -2.19 11.00
C LEU A 330 4.12 -1.00 10.03
N LYS A 331 5.23 -0.54 9.42
CA LYS A 331 5.18 0.46 8.33
C LYS A 331 4.31 -0.03 7.17
N THR A 332 4.51 -1.27 6.75
CA THR A 332 3.75 -1.92 5.68
C THR A 332 2.25 -2.01 6.04
N ARG A 333 1.89 -2.40 7.27
CA ARG A 333 0.51 -2.42 7.76
C ARG A 333 -0.15 -1.05 7.66
N ILE A 334 0.50 -0.01 8.19
CA ILE A 334 -0.01 1.36 8.16
C ILE A 334 -0.25 1.83 6.72
N ALA A 335 0.66 1.52 5.79
CA ALA A 335 0.49 1.92 4.41
C ALA A 335 -0.70 1.21 3.71
N HIS A 336 -0.97 -0.06 4.04
CA HIS A 336 -2.18 -0.73 3.57
C HIS A 336 -3.47 -0.14 4.17
N GLU A 337 -3.45 0.25 5.45
CA GLU A 337 -4.57 0.93 6.11
C GLU A 337 -4.86 2.30 5.48
N CYS A 338 -3.82 3.11 5.25
CA CYS A 338 -3.95 4.39 4.54
C CYS A 338 -4.52 4.20 3.13
N PHE A 339 -4.02 3.22 2.38
CA PHE A 339 -4.52 2.91 1.04
C PHE A 339 -6.01 2.53 1.07
N MET A 340 -6.40 1.71 2.04
CA MET A 340 -7.78 1.28 2.27
C MET A 340 -8.70 2.45 2.59
N GLU A 341 -8.31 3.33 3.51
CA GLU A 341 -9.10 4.50 3.89
C GLU A 341 -9.38 5.40 2.68
N ILE A 342 -8.37 5.64 1.85
CA ILE A 342 -8.53 6.42 0.61
C ILE A 342 -9.52 5.74 -0.35
N LYS A 343 -9.46 4.42 -0.53
CA LYS A 343 -10.35 3.68 -1.45
C LYS A 343 -11.78 3.51 -0.94
N GLY A 344 -11.97 3.52 0.38
CA GLY A 344 -13.27 3.35 1.04
C GLY A 344 -14.09 4.64 1.20
N GLN A 345 -13.49 5.83 0.96
CA GLN A 345 -14.15 7.13 1.18
C GLN A 345 -15.26 7.46 0.18
N ARG A 346 -15.19 6.96 -1.06
CA ARG A 346 -16.04 7.40 -2.19
C ARG A 346 -16.76 6.21 -2.85
N VAL A 347 -17.47 5.43 -2.04
CA VAL A 347 -18.15 4.21 -2.50
C VAL A 347 -19.65 4.36 -2.30
N GLN A 348 -20.40 4.28 -3.40
CA GLN A 348 -21.84 4.44 -3.43
C GLN A 348 -22.51 3.42 -4.33
N GLY A 349 -23.74 3.09 -3.95
CA GLY A 349 -24.50 1.99 -4.53
C GLY A 349 -23.90 0.62 -4.18
N ARG A 350 -24.54 -0.43 -4.71
CA ARG A 350 -24.18 -1.84 -4.52
C ARG A 350 -24.31 -2.34 -3.07
N ASP A 351 -25.31 -1.81 -2.37
CA ASP A 351 -25.65 -2.28 -1.02
C ASP A 351 -25.94 -3.79 -1.01
N ASP A 352 -26.55 -4.32 -2.07
CA ASP A 352 -26.82 -5.76 -2.24
C ASP A 352 -25.55 -6.64 -2.23
N ILE A 353 -24.45 -6.15 -2.82
CA ILE A 353 -23.16 -6.86 -2.83
C ILE A 353 -22.48 -6.70 -1.46
N LEU A 354 -22.55 -5.51 -0.89
CA LEU A 354 -21.96 -5.21 0.41
C LEU A 354 -22.62 -6.02 1.54
N ASP A 355 -23.95 -6.15 1.52
CA ASP A 355 -24.71 -6.92 2.50
C ASP A 355 -24.30 -8.40 2.48
N LYS A 356 -24.09 -8.99 1.29
CA LYS A 356 -23.59 -10.37 1.16
C LYS A 356 -22.17 -10.55 1.71
N ILE A 357 -21.32 -9.54 1.53
CA ILE A 357 -19.97 -9.54 2.12
C ILE A 357 -20.08 -9.52 3.64
N MET A 358 -20.91 -8.63 4.20
CA MET A 358 -21.10 -8.51 5.64
C MET A 358 -21.73 -9.78 6.24
N GLU A 359 -22.71 -10.38 5.56
CA GLU A 359 -23.33 -11.66 5.97
C GLU A 359 -22.27 -12.77 6.08
N TYR A 360 -21.40 -12.91 5.07
CA TYR A 360 -20.32 -13.89 5.10
C TYR A 360 -19.34 -13.67 6.27
N LEU A 361 -19.00 -12.40 6.55
CA LEU A 361 -18.12 -12.05 7.67
C LEU A 361 -18.77 -12.34 9.04
N ASP A 362 -20.09 -12.25 9.14
CA ASP A 362 -20.84 -12.44 10.38
C ASP A 362 -21.22 -13.89 10.67
N THR A 363 -21.25 -14.76 9.66
CA THR A 363 -21.58 -16.17 9.87
C THR A 363 -20.51 -16.89 10.70
N ASN A 364 -20.91 -17.82 11.57
CA ASN A 364 -19.98 -18.72 12.30
C ASN A 364 -19.70 -20.04 11.53
N ASP A 365 -20.50 -20.35 10.51
CA ASP A 365 -20.47 -21.62 9.78
C ASP A 365 -19.73 -21.57 8.42
N ALA A 366 -19.32 -20.37 7.96
CA ALA A 366 -18.61 -20.26 6.69
C ALA A 366 -17.28 -21.00 6.73
N CYS A 367 -17.22 -22.11 6.00
CA CYS A 367 -16.06 -22.99 5.94
C CYS A 367 -15.26 -22.81 4.65
N SER A 368 -15.64 -21.93 3.70
CA SER A 368 -14.94 -21.78 2.42
C SER A 368 -14.61 -20.31 2.14
N PRO A 369 -13.49 -20.01 1.45
CA PRO A 369 -13.15 -18.63 1.08
C PRO A 369 -14.23 -17.97 0.23
N MET A 370 -14.34 -16.65 0.30
CA MET A 370 -15.15 -15.85 -0.63
C MET A 370 -14.24 -15.24 -1.70
N LEU A 371 -14.69 -15.30 -2.95
CA LEU A 371 -13.97 -14.80 -4.12
C LEU A 371 -14.78 -13.68 -4.79
N ILE A 372 -14.26 -12.45 -4.75
CA ILE A 372 -14.85 -11.28 -5.40
C ILE A 372 -14.26 -11.13 -6.80
N VAL A 373 -15.11 -11.23 -7.82
CA VAL A 373 -14.69 -11.28 -9.22
C VAL A 373 -15.34 -10.18 -10.03
N GLY A 374 -14.59 -9.56 -10.93
CA GLY A 374 -15.14 -8.57 -11.85
C GLY A 374 -14.09 -7.98 -12.77
N GLU A 375 -14.52 -7.23 -13.78
CA GLU A 375 -13.61 -6.60 -14.74
C GLU A 375 -12.65 -5.60 -14.06
N ALA A 376 -11.56 -5.24 -14.73
CA ALA A 376 -10.64 -4.23 -14.23
C ALA A 376 -11.32 -2.86 -14.10
N GLY A 377 -11.14 -2.18 -12.95
CA GLY A 377 -11.78 -0.89 -12.68
C GLY A 377 -13.25 -0.97 -12.26
N SER A 378 -13.81 -2.17 -12.11
CA SER A 378 -15.19 -2.38 -11.63
C SER A 378 -15.44 -1.97 -10.18
N GLY A 379 -14.43 -1.57 -9.40
CA GLY A 379 -14.61 -1.09 -8.02
C GLY A 379 -14.49 -2.16 -6.92
N LYS A 380 -13.91 -3.34 -7.21
CA LYS A 380 -13.67 -4.40 -6.21
C LYS A 380 -12.90 -3.90 -4.97
N SER A 381 -11.76 -3.25 -5.18
CA SER A 381 -10.91 -2.71 -4.11
C SER A 381 -11.66 -1.73 -3.21
N SER A 382 -12.49 -0.88 -3.82
CA SER A 382 -13.33 0.09 -3.11
C SER A 382 -14.42 -0.59 -2.28
N LEU A 383 -15.09 -1.60 -2.82
CA LEU A 383 -16.09 -2.40 -2.08
C LEU A 383 -15.45 -3.12 -0.89
N MET A 384 -14.29 -3.75 -1.09
CA MET A 384 -13.56 -4.40 0.00
C MET A 384 -13.15 -3.40 1.08
N ALA A 385 -12.61 -2.24 0.69
CA ALA A 385 -12.27 -1.18 1.65
C ALA A 385 -13.48 -0.69 2.46
N LEU A 386 -14.65 -0.53 1.82
CA LEU A 386 -15.88 -0.16 2.53
C LEU A 386 -16.35 -1.26 3.50
N ALA A 387 -16.28 -2.53 3.08
CA ALA A 387 -16.63 -3.67 3.95
C ALA A 387 -15.72 -3.74 5.17
N VAL A 388 -14.41 -3.55 4.99
CA VAL A 388 -13.46 -3.50 6.09
C VAL A 388 -13.79 -2.35 7.05
N LYS A 389 -14.07 -1.15 6.52
CA LYS A 389 -14.44 0.01 7.34
C LYS A 389 -15.65 -0.30 8.23
N LYS A 390 -16.73 -0.83 7.64
CA LYS A 390 -17.93 -1.26 8.39
C LYS A 390 -17.62 -2.34 9.43
N MET A 391 -16.77 -3.31 9.09
CA MET A 391 -16.37 -4.38 10.02
C MET A 391 -15.54 -3.84 11.18
N LYS A 392 -14.60 -2.93 10.93
CA LYS A 392 -13.77 -2.29 11.97
C LYS A 392 -14.65 -1.52 12.95
N GLU A 393 -15.56 -0.68 12.45
CA GLU A 393 -16.54 0.03 13.26
C GLU A 393 -17.42 -0.92 14.10
N LYS A 394 -17.77 -2.09 13.54
CA LYS A 394 -18.53 -3.12 14.26
C LYS A 394 -17.71 -3.76 15.37
N LEU A 395 -16.49 -4.21 15.09
CA LEU A 395 -15.58 -4.83 16.07
C LEU A 395 -15.25 -3.89 17.23
N GLU A 396 -15.06 -2.60 16.95
CA GLU A 396 -14.85 -1.57 17.98
C GLU A 396 -16.08 -1.41 18.90
N LYS A 397 -17.29 -1.48 18.33
CA LYS A 397 -18.55 -1.42 19.10
C LYS A 397 -18.83 -2.68 19.91
N THR A 398 -18.59 -3.86 19.34
CA THR A 398 -18.85 -5.16 19.99
C THR A 398 -17.76 -5.57 20.97
N LYS A 399 -16.57 -4.97 20.88
CA LYS A 399 -15.35 -5.36 21.61
C LYS A 399 -14.97 -6.83 21.38
N GLU A 400 -15.32 -7.37 20.22
CA GLU A 400 -14.93 -8.73 19.83
C GLU A 400 -13.43 -8.79 19.51
N ASN A 401 -12.74 -9.77 20.07
CA ASN A 401 -11.33 -10.00 19.80
C ASN A 401 -11.17 -10.78 18.49
N CYS A 402 -11.12 -10.05 17.37
CA CYS A 402 -10.88 -10.60 16.04
C CYS A 402 -9.79 -9.80 15.31
N HIS A 403 -8.79 -10.51 14.77
CA HIS A 403 -7.72 -9.89 14.00
C HIS A 403 -8.19 -9.58 12.58
N LEU A 404 -7.91 -8.37 12.09
CA LEU A 404 -8.24 -7.95 10.74
C LEU A 404 -6.95 -7.75 9.93
N PHE A 405 -6.68 -8.67 9.01
CA PHE A 405 -5.55 -8.58 8.10
C PHE A 405 -6.00 -8.08 6.73
N CYS A 406 -5.49 -6.92 6.31
CA CYS A 406 -5.80 -6.32 5.02
C CYS A 406 -4.55 -6.20 4.15
N HIS A 407 -4.63 -6.70 2.93
CA HIS A 407 -3.55 -6.63 1.94
C HIS A 407 -4.08 -6.20 0.58
N PHE A 408 -3.68 -5.01 0.15
CA PHE A 408 -4.03 -4.46 -1.16
C PHE A 408 -2.84 -4.56 -2.08
N VAL A 409 -2.88 -5.50 -3.04
CA VAL A 409 -1.76 -5.73 -3.94
C VAL A 409 -1.54 -4.49 -4.82
N GLY A 410 -0.33 -3.95 -4.72
CA GLY A 410 0.07 -2.69 -5.31
C GLY A 410 -0.06 -1.48 -4.37
N ALA A 411 -0.43 -1.61 -3.10
CA ALA A 411 -0.36 -0.48 -2.16
C ALA A 411 1.09 -0.01 -1.94
N LEU A 412 2.05 -0.95 -1.91
CA LEU A 412 3.50 -0.73 -1.85
C LEU A 412 4.23 -1.62 -2.89
N PRO A 413 5.49 -1.36 -3.27
CA PRO A 413 6.23 -2.25 -4.18
C PRO A 413 6.27 -3.70 -3.68
N SER A 414 6.65 -3.88 -2.41
CA SER A 414 6.74 -5.18 -1.72
C SER A 414 5.40 -5.91 -1.61
N SER A 415 4.26 -5.21 -1.74
CA SER A 415 2.93 -5.85 -1.71
C SER A 415 2.63 -6.72 -2.94
N THR A 416 3.50 -6.70 -3.95
CA THR A 416 3.42 -7.63 -5.09
C THR A 416 4.13 -8.95 -4.81
N GLU A 417 4.90 -9.05 -3.72
CA GLU A 417 5.65 -10.24 -3.35
C GLU A 417 4.83 -11.15 -2.44
N LEU A 418 4.60 -12.38 -2.90
CA LEU A 418 3.80 -13.37 -2.17
C LEU A 418 4.41 -13.67 -0.79
N THR A 419 5.72 -13.97 -0.75
CA THR A 419 6.41 -14.33 0.49
C THR A 419 6.28 -13.23 1.54
N HIS A 420 6.52 -11.96 1.16
CA HIS A 420 6.42 -10.83 2.07
C HIS A 420 5.01 -10.67 2.66
N MET A 421 3.96 -10.82 1.83
CA MET A 421 2.56 -10.80 2.30
C MET A 421 2.27 -11.91 3.30
N LEU A 422 2.70 -13.14 3.01
CA LEU A 422 2.48 -14.31 3.88
C LEU A 422 3.26 -14.20 5.19
N CYS A 423 4.52 -13.77 5.14
CA CYS A 423 5.35 -13.50 6.31
C CYS A 423 4.71 -12.45 7.23
N ARG A 424 4.20 -11.36 6.66
CA ARG A 424 3.47 -10.33 7.42
C ARG A 424 2.22 -10.90 8.09
N LEU A 425 1.44 -11.71 7.37
CA LEU A 425 0.26 -12.38 7.94
C LEU A 425 0.64 -13.24 9.15
N LEU A 426 1.72 -14.03 9.04
CA LEU A 426 2.18 -14.90 10.12
C LEU A 426 2.69 -14.11 11.35
N VAL A 427 3.42 -13.02 11.12
CA VAL A 427 3.89 -12.12 12.18
C VAL A 427 2.71 -11.43 12.86
N GLU A 428 1.78 -10.89 12.09
CA GLU A 428 0.59 -10.23 12.64
C GLU A 428 -0.30 -11.20 13.43
N LEU A 429 -0.32 -12.49 13.06
CA LEU A 429 -1.01 -13.56 13.79
C LEU A 429 -0.21 -14.14 14.97
N GLU A 430 1.00 -13.64 15.23
CA GLU A 430 1.90 -14.12 16.29
C GLU A 430 2.26 -15.61 16.15
N ILE A 431 2.26 -16.13 14.92
CA ILE A 431 2.64 -17.52 14.61
C ILE A 431 4.16 -17.66 14.50
N VAL A 432 4.82 -16.62 13.99
CA VAL A 432 6.27 -16.55 13.80
C VAL A 432 6.79 -15.20 14.28
N THR A 433 8.07 -15.17 14.62
CA THR A 433 8.86 -13.97 14.91
C THR A 433 9.79 -13.63 13.75
N GLU A 434 10.39 -12.44 13.74
CA GLU A 434 11.30 -11.97 12.67
C GLU A 434 12.45 -12.97 12.39
N THR A 435 12.92 -13.68 13.41
CA THR A 435 14.01 -14.67 13.32
C THR A 435 13.57 -16.05 12.82
N THR A 436 12.27 -16.28 12.72
CA THR A 436 11.66 -17.57 12.31
C THR A 436 10.82 -17.42 11.05
N LEU A 437 10.99 -16.28 10.38
CA LEU A 437 10.29 -15.99 9.15
C LEU A 437 10.65 -17.03 8.09
N PRO A 438 9.66 -17.55 7.36
CA PRO A 438 9.93 -18.29 6.15
C PRO A 438 10.77 -17.45 5.18
N SER A 439 11.90 -17.98 4.74
CA SER A 439 12.78 -17.32 3.76
C SER A 439 12.22 -17.38 2.32
N ASP A 440 11.28 -18.30 2.04
CA ASP A 440 10.67 -18.44 0.72
C ASP A 440 9.18 -18.81 0.77
N HIS A 441 8.54 -18.76 -0.40
CA HIS A 441 7.13 -19.12 -0.58
C HIS A 441 6.88 -20.63 -0.45
N GLN A 442 7.88 -21.48 -0.67
CA GLN A 442 7.76 -22.93 -0.52
C GLN A 442 7.58 -23.30 0.95
N THR A 443 8.14 -22.51 1.86
CA THR A 443 8.00 -22.64 3.30
C THR A 443 6.82 -21.81 3.82
N ALA A 444 6.60 -20.59 3.30
CA ALA A 444 5.52 -19.71 3.74
C ALA A 444 4.12 -20.24 3.36
N CYS A 445 3.94 -20.74 2.14
CA CYS A 445 2.62 -21.17 1.66
C CYS A 445 2.04 -22.32 2.51
N PRO A 446 2.77 -23.42 2.76
CA PRO A 446 2.21 -24.52 3.55
C PRO A 446 2.01 -24.15 5.01
N LEU A 447 2.85 -23.27 5.58
CA LEU A 447 2.69 -22.78 6.94
C LEU A 447 1.38 -21.99 7.09
N VAL A 448 1.13 -21.01 6.20
CA VAL A 448 -0.14 -20.27 6.19
C VAL A 448 -1.31 -21.22 5.93
N TYR A 449 -1.20 -22.14 4.98
CA TYR A 449 -2.25 -23.13 4.71
C TYR A 449 -2.65 -23.92 5.97
N GLY A 450 -1.65 -24.38 6.74
CA GLY A 450 -1.86 -25.08 8.01
C GLY A 450 -2.58 -24.22 9.04
N VAL A 451 -2.13 -22.97 9.21
CA VAL A 451 -2.72 -21.98 10.14
C VAL A 451 -4.19 -21.71 9.79
N LEU A 452 -4.52 -21.49 8.51
CA LEU A 452 -5.89 -21.18 8.09
C LEU A 452 -6.87 -22.36 8.23
N LYS A 453 -6.35 -23.59 8.33
CA LYS A 453 -7.12 -24.81 8.59
C LYS A 453 -7.18 -25.22 10.06
N ASN A 454 -6.38 -24.60 10.92
CA ASN A 454 -6.29 -24.97 12.32
C ASN A 454 -7.49 -24.42 13.12
N PRO A 455 -8.32 -25.28 13.75
CA PRO A 455 -9.46 -24.84 14.57
C PRO A 455 -9.07 -23.98 15.78
N GLU A 456 -7.81 -24.10 16.24
CA GLU A 456 -7.26 -23.32 17.35
C GLU A 456 -6.77 -21.93 16.92
N THR A 457 -6.74 -21.64 15.61
CA THR A 457 -6.36 -20.32 15.11
C THR A 457 -7.33 -19.27 15.65
N ARG A 458 -6.76 -18.21 16.24
CA ARG A 458 -7.53 -17.09 16.79
C ARG A 458 -8.45 -16.48 15.71
N PRO A 459 -9.58 -15.88 16.10
CA PRO A 459 -10.51 -15.31 15.13
C PRO A 459 -9.80 -14.31 14.21
N VAL A 460 -9.87 -14.53 12.90
CA VAL A 460 -9.20 -13.67 11.91
C VAL A 460 -10.05 -13.49 10.64
N ILE A 461 -10.11 -12.24 10.18
CA ILE A 461 -10.64 -11.86 8.87
C ILE A 461 -9.47 -11.44 7.99
N ILE A 462 -9.32 -12.11 6.85
CA ILE A 462 -8.25 -11.90 5.88
C ILE A 462 -8.86 -11.33 4.61
N MET A 463 -8.40 -10.16 4.18
CA MET A 463 -8.81 -9.53 2.93
C MET A 463 -7.61 -9.30 2.02
N VAL A 464 -7.56 -9.97 0.87
CA VAL A 464 -6.50 -9.80 -0.14
C VAL A 464 -7.09 -9.28 -1.44
N ASP A 465 -6.84 -8.01 -1.76
CA ASP A 465 -7.31 -7.38 -2.99
C ASP A 465 -6.33 -7.60 -4.15
N ALA A 466 -6.87 -7.95 -5.32
CA ALA A 466 -6.16 -8.11 -6.58
C ALA A 466 -5.05 -9.18 -6.56
N ILE A 467 -5.37 -10.39 -6.10
CA ILE A 467 -4.43 -11.52 -6.05
C ILE A 467 -3.77 -11.83 -7.41
N ASN A 468 -4.44 -11.49 -8.51
CA ASN A 468 -3.91 -11.61 -9.87
C ASN A 468 -2.78 -10.62 -10.21
N GLN A 469 -2.40 -9.73 -9.30
CA GLN A 469 -1.32 -8.73 -9.47
C GLN A 469 -0.04 -9.06 -8.67
N ILE A 470 -0.05 -10.14 -7.88
CA ILE A 470 1.14 -10.72 -7.25
C ILE A 470 2.10 -11.21 -8.36
N ASP A 471 3.42 -11.13 -8.14
CA ASP A 471 4.45 -11.38 -9.16
C ASP A 471 4.22 -12.64 -10.01
N GLN A 472 4.01 -12.44 -11.32
CA GLN A 472 3.60 -13.45 -12.31
C GLN A 472 4.65 -14.51 -12.61
N SER A 473 5.83 -14.46 -12.01
CA SER A 473 6.86 -15.48 -12.18
C SER A 473 6.42 -16.89 -11.73
N MET A 474 5.41 -17.01 -10.86
CA MET A 474 5.01 -18.26 -10.19
C MET A 474 3.49 -18.54 -10.25
N GLU A 475 2.86 -18.44 -11.44
CA GLU A 475 1.39 -18.45 -11.61
C GLU A 475 0.64 -19.63 -10.95
N SER A 476 1.23 -20.83 -10.88
CA SER A 476 0.60 -22.03 -10.33
C SER A 476 0.70 -22.15 -8.80
N GLU A 477 1.57 -21.37 -8.14
CA GLU A 477 1.83 -21.47 -6.70
C GLU A 477 1.12 -20.37 -5.88
N MET A 478 0.65 -19.30 -6.55
CA MET A 478 0.07 -18.10 -5.92
C MET A 478 -1.12 -18.32 -5.00
N VAL A 479 -1.87 -19.40 -5.21
CA VAL A 479 -3.10 -19.71 -4.45
C VAL A 479 -2.94 -20.93 -3.54
N ARG A 480 -1.75 -21.56 -3.50
CA ARG A 480 -1.50 -22.77 -2.69
C ARG A 480 -1.61 -22.51 -1.19
N TRP A 481 -1.36 -21.28 -0.74
CA TRP A 481 -1.47 -20.91 0.68
C TRP A 481 -2.92 -20.86 1.19
N LEU A 482 -3.93 -20.77 0.30
CA LEU A 482 -5.32 -20.61 0.67
C LEU A 482 -6.05 -21.97 0.65
N PRO A 483 -6.49 -22.49 1.81
CA PRO A 483 -7.21 -23.76 1.83
C PRO A 483 -8.66 -23.62 1.33
N PRO A 484 -9.20 -24.66 0.65
CA PRO A 484 -10.59 -24.66 0.18
C PRO A 484 -11.61 -24.76 1.33
N LYS A 485 -11.16 -25.36 2.45
CA LYS A 485 -11.89 -25.40 3.71
C LYS A 485 -11.11 -24.66 4.80
N LEU A 486 -11.66 -23.55 5.29
CA LEU A 486 -11.16 -22.71 6.38
C LEU A 486 -11.58 -23.27 7.75
N ALA A 487 -10.85 -22.90 8.80
CA ALA A 487 -11.26 -23.14 10.19
C ALA A 487 -12.51 -22.32 10.57
N PRO A 488 -13.32 -22.75 11.57
CA PRO A 488 -14.61 -22.13 11.88
C PRO A 488 -14.57 -20.62 12.17
N ARG A 489 -13.46 -20.10 12.70
CA ARG A 489 -13.29 -18.68 13.07
C ARG A 489 -12.36 -17.90 12.12
N VAL A 490 -12.06 -18.47 10.96
CA VAL A 490 -11.23 -17.87 9.92
C VAL A 490 -12.11 -17.49 8.74
N ARG A 491 -12.09 -16.21 8.34
CA ARG A 491 -12.76 -15.74 7.12
C ARG A 491 -11.71 -15.20 6.16
N CYS A 492 -11.79 -15.60 4.90
CA CYS A 492 -10.90 -15.08 3.87
C CYS A 492 -11.71 -14.58 2.68
N ILE A 493 -11.45 -13.34 2.27
CA ILE A 493 -11.99 -12.73 1.06
C ILE A 493 -10.82 -12.38 0.14
N VAL A 494 -10.85 -12.91 -1.08
CA VAL A 494 -9.86 -12.62 -2.11
C VAL A 494 -10.53 -11.97 -3.32
N SER A 495 -9.84 -11.03 -3.98
CA SER A 495 -10.33 -10.33 -5.16
C SER A 495 -9.49 -10.64 -6.39
N ALA A 496 -10.15 -10.90 -7.54
CA ALA A 496 -9.48 -11.22 -8.80
C ALA A 496 -10.19 -10.60 -10.02
N ILE A 497 -9.47 -10.48 -11.14
CA ILE A 497 -10.06 -10.16 -12.44
C ILE A 497 -10.76 -11.40 -12.99
N SER A 498 -11.97 -11.23 -13.54
CA SER A 498 -12.71 -12.30 -14.22
C SER A 498 -11.84 -13.03 -15.24
N ASN A 499 -11.87 -14.36 -15.21
CA ASN A 499 -11.12 -15.25 -16.12
C ASN A 499 -9.59 -15.12 -16.05
N SER A 500 -9.01 -14.54 -15.00
CA SER A 500 -7.57 -14.65 -14.78
C SER A 500 -7.16 -16.09 -14.43
N VAL A 501 -5.88 -16.42 -14.59
CA VAL A 501 -5.32 -17.74 -14.22
C VAL A 501 -5.64 -18.07 -12.76
N GLN A 502 -5.49 -17.10 -11.86
CA GLN A 502 -5.78 -17.22 -10.43
C GLN A 502 -7.28 -17.47 -10.17
N HIS A 503 -8.15 -16.77 -10.89
CA HIS A 503 -9.60 -16.99 -10.82
C HIS A 503 -9.94 -18.44 -11.23
N GLN A 504 -9.36 -18.93 -12.33
CA GLN A 504 -9.59 -20.30 -12.79
C GLN A 504 -9.11 -21.35 -11.78
N HIS A 505 -7.94 -21.15 -11.17
CA HIS A 505 -7.43 -22.06 -10.13
C HIS A 505 -8.30 -22.07 -8.87
N LEU A 506 -8.78 -20.91 -8.41
CA LEU A 506 -9.63 -20.81 -7.23
C LEU A 506 -11.00 -21.48 -7.44
N VAL A 507 -11.60 -21.35 -8.62
CA VAL A 507 -12.91 -21.97 -8.93
C VAL A 507 -12.81 -23.50 -9.10
N GLN A 508 -11.61 -24.02 -9.35
CA GLN A 508 -11.34 -25.46 -9.40
C GLN A 508 -11.15 -26.11 -8.02
N MET A 509 -11.12 -25.32 -6.94
CA MET A 509 -11.03 -25.84 -5.58
C MET A 509 -12.28 -26.65 -5.18
N GLU A 510 -12.09 -27.67 -4.36
CA GLU A 510 -13.19 -28.44 -3.76
C GLU A 510 -13.03 -28.51 -2.22
N PRO A 511 -14.00 -28.00 -1.43
CA PRO A 511 -15.21 -27.29 -1.86
C PRO A 511 -14.92 -25.94 -2.54
N LYS A 512 -15.80 -25.53 -3.45
CA LYS A 512 -15.67 -24.28 -4.21
C LYS A 512 -15.80 -23.05 -3.31
N PRO A 513 -15.04 -21.97 -3.60
CA PRO A 513 -15.23 -20.70 -2.92
C PRO A 513 -16.59 -20.09 -3.24
N VAL A 514 -17.09 -19.26 -2.33
CA VAL A 514 -18.31 -18.47 -2.55
C VAL A 514 -17.99 -17.34 -3.51
N GLU A 515 -18.47 -17.41 -4.75
CA GLU A 515 -18.17 -16.41 -5.78
C GLU A 515 -19.17 -15.26 -5.79
N LEU A 516 -18.65 -14.02 -5.75
CA LEU A 516 -19.43 -12.79 -5.78
C LEU A 516 -18.99 -11.92 -6.97
N HIS A 517 -19.87 -11.81 -7.97
CA HIS A 517 -19.59 -11.04 -9.17
C HIS A 517 -19.93 -9.56 -9.03
N VAL A 518 -18.92 -8.70 -9.20
CA VAL A 518 -19.07 -7.24 -9.25
C VAL A 518 -19.41 -6.81 -10.67
N LYS A 519 -20.70 -6.52 -10.87
CA LYS A 519 -21.26 -6.06 -12.15
C LYS A 519 -20.95 -4.57 -12.42
N PRO A 520 -21.04 -4.12 -13.68
CA PRO A 520 -21.00 -2.68 -14.00
C PRO A 520 -22.06 -1.90 -13.21
N LEU A 521 -21.79 -0.63 -12.90
CA LEU A 521 -22.70 0.23 -12.14
C LEU A 521 -24.04 0.41 -12.87
N ALA A 522 -25.14 0.49 -12.11
CA ALA A 522 -26.42 0.91 -12.65
C ALA A 522 -26.35 2.39 -13.03
N LYS A 523 -27.16 2.81 -14.01
CA LYS A 523 -27.15 4.22 -14.47
C LYS A 523 -27.53 5.20 -13.35
N LYS A 524 -28.42 4.79 -12.44
CA LYS A 524 -28.81 5.58 -11.27
C LYS A 524 -27.60 5.80 -10.34
N ASP A 525 -26.93 4.72 -9.95
CA ASP A 525 -25.70 4.81 -9.15
C ASP A 525 -24.63 5.69 -9.81
N CYS A 526 -24.50 5.62 -11.15
CA CYS A 526 -23.58 6.50 -11.89
C CYS A 526 -23.95 7.98 -11.73
N GLU A 527 -25.24 8.31 -11.83
CA GLU A 527 -25.74 9.68 -11.68
C GLU A 527 -25.47 10.20 -10.26
N ASP A 528 -25.79 9.40 -9.24
CA ASP A 528 -25.60 9.75 -7.83
C ASP A 528 -24.10 9.99 -7.54
N ILE A 529 -23.21 9.11 -8.01
CA ILE A 529 -21.75 9.28 -7.88
C ILE A 529 -21.26 10.57 -8.54
N ILE A 530 -21.75 10.91 -9.73
CA ILE A 530 -21.33 12.14 -10.45
C ILE A 530 -21.80 13.38 -9.68
N ARG A 531 -23.07 13.39 -9.24
CA ARG A 531 -23.62 14.49 -8.46
C ARG A 531 -22.82 14.65 -7.17
N GLU A 532 -22.65 13.57 -6.41
CA GLU A 532 -21.83 13.43 -5.21
C GLU A 532 -20.44 14.07 -5.35
N THR A 533 -19.68 13.52 -6.30
CA THR A 533 -18.27 13.87 -6.52
C THR A 533 -18.09 15.32 -6.94
N LEU A 534 -18.99 15.85 -7.79
CA LEU A 534 -18.89 17.23 -8.25
C LEU A 534 -19.38 18.22 -7.18
N LEU A 535 -20.42 17.86 -6.41
CA LEU A 535 -20.97 18.68 -5.33
C LEU A 535 -19.95 18.96 -4.22
N GLU A 536 -19.01 18.04 -3.95
CA GLU A 536 -17.90 18.27 -3.00
C GLU A 536 -17.08 19.52 -3.36
N TYR A 537 -16.95 19.81 -4.65
CA TYR A 537 -16.28 21.00 -5.19
C TYR A 537 -17.28 22.08 -5.63
N ASN A 538 -18.51 21.99 -5.13
CA ASN A 538 -19.67 22.78 -5.50
C ASN A 538 -20.06 22.72 -6.98
N LYS A 539 -19.51 21.82 -7.79
CA LYS A 539 -19.82 21.70 -9.23
C LYS A 539 -21.09 20.90 -9.45
N ARG A 540 -21.86 21.26 -10.49
CA ARG A 540 -23.04 20.52 -10.95
C ARG A 540 -23.07 20.48 -12.47
N LEU A 541 -23.59 19.38 -13.03
CA LEU A 541 -23.95 19.30 -14.45
C LEU A 541 -25.42 19.69 -14.62
N SER A 542 -25.76 20.36 -15.71
CA SER A 542 -27.18 20.51 -16.11
C SER A 542 -27.78 19.17 -16.49
N ASP A 543 -29.11 19.05 -16.50
CA ASP A 543 -29.78 17.78 -16.83
C ASP A 543 -29.50 17.32 -18.26
N GLU A 544 -29.33 18.25 -19.22
CA GLU A 544 -28.95 17.92 -20.60
C GLU A 544 -27.53 17.34 -20.67
N GLU A 545 -26.59 17.93 -19.93
CA GLU A 545 -25.20 17.47 -19.85
C GLU A 545 -25.10 16.11 -19.15
N MET A 546 -25.81 15.94 -18.02
CA MET A 546 -25.90 14.67 -17.29
C MET A 546 -26.45 13.57 -18.19
N SER A 547 -27.56 13.83 -18.91
CA SER A 547 -28.16 12.86 -19.83
C SER A 547 -27.21 12.47 -20.98
N THR A 548 -26.43 13.42 -21.49
CA THR A 548 -25.43 13.17 -22.54
C THR A 548 -24.25 12.36 -22.00
N PHE A 549 -23.85 12.61 -20.76
CA PHE A 549 -22.78 11.90 -20.07
C PHE A 549 -23.16 10.43 -19.81
N LEU A 550 -24.37 10.18 -19.28
CA LEU A 550 -24.90 8.84 -18.98
C LEU A 550 -25.19 7.98 -20.21
N LYS A 551 -25.26 8.56 -21.42
CA LYS A 551 -25.39 7.80 -22.69
C LYS A 551 -24.10 7.05 -23.08
N LYS A 552 -22.95 7.42 -22.50
CA LYS A 552 -21.67 6.80 -22.85
C LYS A 552 -21.56 5.39 -22.26
N LYS A 553 -21.23 4.39 -23.09
CA LYS A 553 -21.07 2.98 -22.64
C LYS A 553 -20.02 2.82 -21.53
N ALA A 554 -19.01 3.69 -21.47
CA ALA A 554 -17.95 3.63 -20.47
C ALA A 554 -18.41 4.12 -19.07
N VAL A 555 -19.57 4.78 -18.96
CA VAL A 555 -20.05 5.39 -17.71
C VAL A 555 -20.30 4.37 -16.60
N THR A 556 -20.61 3.13 -16.95
CA THR A 556 -20.86 2.06 -15.98
C THR A 556 -19.59 1.52 -15.31
N ASN A 557 -18.41 2.02 -15.69
CA ASN A 557 -17.13 1.66 -15.08
C ASN A 557 -16.73 2.74 -14.03
N PRO A 558 -16.70 2.41 -12.72
CA PRO A 558 -16.39 3.38 -11.67
C PRO A 558 -15.04 4.09 -11.85
N LEU A 559 -14.01 3.38 -12.33
CA LEU A 559 -12.71 3.97 -12.60
C LEU A 559 -12.78 5.01 -13.72
N TRP A 560 -13.63 4.80 -14.72
CA TRP A 560 -13.88 5.79 -15.76
C TRP A 560 -14.58 7.02 -15.20
N LEU A 561 -15.63 6.81 -14.41
CA LEU A 561 -16.39 7.88 -13.77
C LEU A 561 -15.49 8.78 -12.93
N SER A 562 -14.66 8.20 -12.07
CA SER A 562 -13.75 8.96 -11.20
C SER A 562 -12.78 9.81 -12.02
N VAL A 563 -12.13 9.25 -13.04
CA VAL A 563 -11.22 10.01 -13.92
C VAL A 563 -11.97 11.10 -14.67
N ALA A 564 -13.16 10.80 -15.20
CA ALA A 564 -13.95 11.79 -15.93
C ALA A 564 -14.44 12.93 -15.01
N CYS A 565 -14.84 12.64 -13.77
CA CYS A 565 -15.20 13.67 -12.79
C CYS A 565 -14.01 14.55 -12.41
N GLU A 566 -12.82 13.96 -12.27
CA GLU A 566 -11.57 14.71 -12.04
C GLU A 566 -11.22 15.62 -13.24
N GLU A 567 -11.42 15.16 -14.48
CA GLU A 567 -11.23 16.00 -15.66
C GLU A 567 -12.25 17.14 -15.76
N LEU A 568 -13.52 16.87 -15.42
CA LEU A 568 -14.57 17.88 -15.31
C LEU A 568 -14.26 18.89 -14.20
N ARG A 569 -13.57 18.45 -13.15
CA ARG A 569 -13.07 19.32 -12.09
C ARG A 569 -11.91 20.21 -12.58
N VAL A 570 -10.97 19.72 -13.39
CA VAL A 570 -9.78 20.50 -13.79
C VAL A 570 -10.01 21.40 -15.02
N SER A 571 -10.90 21.02 -15.94
CA SER A 571 -11.07 21.71 -17.24
C SER A 571 -12.00 22.94 -17.14
N GLY A 572 -11.41 24.14 -17.08
CA GLY A 572 -12.09 25.42 -16.77
C GLY A 572 -12.83 26.19 -17.85
N GLU A 573 -13.25 25.54 -18.94
CA GLU A 573 -13.94 26.23 -20.04
C GLU A 573 -15.42 25.84 -20.20
N PHE A 574 -16.14 25.64 -19.10
CA PHE A 574 -17.60 25.42 -19.12
C PHE A 574 -18.43 26.65 -19.55
N ARG A 575 -17.81 27.83 -19.66
CA ARG A 575 -18.52 29.13 -19.64
C ARG A 575 -18.86 29.73 -21.01
N LYS A 576 -18.28 29.28 -22.12
CA LYS A 576 -18.74 29.64 -23.47
C LYS A 576 -19.50 28.45 -24.03
N LYS A 577 -20.69 28.65 -24.62
CA LYS A 577 -21.49 27.65 -25.36
C LYS A 577 -20.57 26.57 -25.91
N VAL A 578 -20.42 25.48 -25.17
CA VAL A 578 -19.56 24.39 -25.58
C VAL A 578 -20.36 23.78 -26.72
N SER A 579 -19.94 24.03 -27.96
CA SER A 579 -20.55 23.37 -29.10
C SER A 579 -20.56 21.88 -28.80
N LYS A 580 -21.65 21.18 -29.18
CA LYS A 580 -21.85 19.73 -28.98
C LYS A 580 -20.57 18.89 -29.23
N HIS A 581 -19.73 19.37 -30.16
CA HIS A 581 -18.44 18.82 -30.57
C HIS A 581 -17.30 18.88 -29.52
N LYS A 582 -17.21 19.90 -28.65
CA LYS A 582 -16.16 19.99 -27.62
C LYS A 582 -16.43 19.07 -26.42
N TYR A 583 -17.69 18.78 -26.10
CA TYR A 583 -18.08 17.84 -25.05
C TYR A 583 -17.72 16.38 -25.39
N GLU A 584 -17.74 16.01 -26.68
CA GLU A 584 -17.20 14.74 -27.16
C GLU A 584 -15.66 14.67 -27.10
N TYR A 585 -14.99 15.81 -27.15
CA TYR A 585 -13.52 15.93 -27.10
C TYR A 585 -12.96 15.94 -25.67
N LEU A 586 -13.67 16.59 -24.72
CA LEU A 586 -13.29 16.70 -23.30
C LEU A 586 -13.46 15.39 -22.51
N ILE A 587 -14.41 14.54 -22.93
CA ILE A 587 -14.75 13.31 -22.21
C ILE A 587 -14.45 12.10 -23.12
N PRO A 588 -13.33 11.40 -22.92
CA PRO A 588 -12.82 10.33 -23.78
C PRO A 588 -13.86 9.27 -24.15
N LYS A 589 -13.83 8.79 -25.40
CA LYS A 589 -14.61 7.61 -25.81
C LYS A 589 -14.06 6.33 -25.17
N LYS A 590 -12.76 6.31 -24.83
CA LYS A 590 -12.10 5.25 -24.05
C LYS A 590 -11.24 5.86 -22.94
N ILE A 591 -11.37 5.27 -21.76
CA ILE A 591 -10.97 5.77 -20.44
C ILE A 591 -9.67 6.58 -20.34
N LYS A 592 -8.59 6.18 -21.00
CA LYS A 592 -7.24 6.72 -20.71
C LYS A 592 -6.39 7.05 -21.94
N GLY A 593 -6.66 6.45 -23.10
CA GLY A 593 -5.88 6.71 -24.32
C GLY A 593 -6.05 8.15 -24.80
N ASP A 594 -7.29 8.60 -24.89
CA ASP A 594 -7.58 9.90 -25.48
C ASP A 594 -7.16 11.06 -24.56
N VAL A 595 -7.10 10.85 -23.22
CA VAL A 595 -6.59 11.86 -22.28
C VAL A 595 -5.07 12.01 -22.40
N LEU A 596 -4.31 10.91 -22.39
CA LEU A 596 -2.85 10.97 -22.50
C LEU A 596 -2.43 11.50 -23.87
N ILE A 597 -3.17 11.13 -24.93
CA ILE A 597 -2.98 11.68 -26.28
C ILE A 597 -3.28 13.19 -26.29
N ARG A 598 -4.37 13.63 -25.65
CA ARG A 598 -4.71 15.05 -25.54
C ARG A 598 -3.66 15.83 -24.75
N LEU A 599 -3.22 15.33 -23.59
CA LEU A 599 -2.16 15.97 -22.80
C LEU A 599 -0.88 16.13 -23.61
N ARG A 600 -0.53 15.13 -24.42
CA ARG A 600 0.57 15.21 -25.37
C ARG A 600 0.31 16.25 -26.47
N ASP A 601 -0.86 16.22 -27.10
CA ASP A 601 -1.18 17.02 -28.30
C ASP A 601 -1.49 18.50 -27.97
N GLU A 602 -1.98 18.80 -26.77
CA GLU A 602 -2.26 20.16 -26.28
C GLU A 602 -1.04 20.83 -25.62
N SER A 603 0.00 20.06 -25.32
CA SER A 603 1.27 20.59 -24.80
C SER A 603 2.18 21.03 -25.94
N GLU A 604 3.17 21.87 -25.63
CA GLU A 604 4.28 22.13 -26.55
C GLU A 604 4.95 20.81 -26.95
N LYS A 605 5.43 20.71 -28.21
CA LYS A 605 5.94 19.46 -28.80
C LYS A 605 6.93 18.73 -27.89
N GLU A 606 7.86 19.48 -27.31
CA GLU A 606 8.89 18.98 -26.40
C GLU A 606 8.27 18.42 -25.10
N ILE A 607 7.37 19.16 -24.45
CA ILE A 607 6.65 18.72 -23.24
C ILE A 607 5.80 17.48 -23.52
N GLY A 608 5.14 17.42 -24.68
CA GLY A 608 4.37 16.26 -25.13
C GLY A 608 5.24 15.00 -25.26
N GLN A 609 6.47 15.13 -25.77
CA GLN A 609 7.42 14.02 -25.85
C GLN A 609 7.89 13.56 -24.46
N LEU A 610 8.22 14.51 -23.57
CA LEU A 610 8.61 14.19 -22.19
C LEU A 610 7.50 13.45 -21.43
N ILE A 611 6.23 13.83 -21.63
CA ILE A 611 5.07 13.11 -21.09
C ILE A 611 5.07 11.65 -21.56
N VAL A 612 5.23 11.40 -22.86
CA VAL A 612 5.23 10.04 -23.42
C VAL A 612 6.42 9.22 -22.89
N SER A 613 7.62 9.79 -22.92
CA SER A 613 8.82 9.10 -22.47
C SER A 613 8.79 8.80 -20.98
N THR A 614 8.24 9.69 -20.15
CA THR A 614 7.99 9.43 -18.71
C THR A 614 7.09 8.21 -18.54
N LEU A 615 5.94 8.18 -19.23
CA LEU A 615 5.00 7.06 -19.15
C LEU A 615 5.62 5.74 -19.62
N CYS A 616 6.41 5.76 -20.70
CA CYS A 616 7.08 4.56 -21.21
C CYS A 616 8.17 4.05 -20.27
N LEU A 617 9.00 4.93 -19.70
CA LEU A 617 10.02 4.56 -18.71
C LEU A 617 9.39 3.90 -17.49
N LEU A 618 8.32 4.50 -16.95
CA LEU A 618 7.58 3.95 -15.82
C LEU A 618 6.97 2.58 -16.13
N GLU A 619 6.40 2.39 -17.32
CA GLU A 619 5.83 1.09 -17.74
C GLU A 619 6.86 -0.03 -17.87
N VAL A 620 8.08 0.31 -18.24
CA VAL A 620 9.15 -0.65 -18.50
C VAL A 620 9.97 -0.95 -17.24
N SER A 621 10.03 0.00 -16.29
CA SER A 621 10.66 -0.16 -14.98
C SER A 621 10.09 -1.35 -14.19
N ARG A 622 10.91 -2.00 -13.35
CA ARG A 622 10.45 -3.10 -12.47
C ARG A 622 9.76 -2.56 -11.22
N SER A 623 10.34 -1.53 -10.62
CA SER A 623 10.06 -1.04 -9.27
C SER A 623 9.69 0.45 -9.22
N GLY A 624 9.35 1.03 -10.37
CA GLY A 624 9.19 2.48 -10.52
C GLY A 624 10.52 3.22 -10.53
N LEU A 625 10.45 4.53 -10.73
CA LEU A 625 11.64 5.38 -10.85
C LEU A 625 11.57 6.55 -9.88
N LEU A 626 12.70 6.93 -9.30
CA LEU A 626 12.82 8.16 -8.54
C LEU A 626 12.68 9.36 -9.48
N GLU A 627 12.25 10.50 -8.93
CA GLU A 627 12.22 11.76 -9.65
C GLU A 627 13.60 12.09 -10.24
N ASP A 628 14.66 11.96 -9.43
CA ASP A 628 16.04 12.17 -9.86
C ASP A 628 16.46 11.24 -11.01
N GLU A 629 16.01 9.99 -11.01
CA GLU A 629 16.29 9.03 -12.08
C GLU A 629 15.57 9.43 -13.37
N LEU A 630 14.31 9.84 -13.28
CA LEU A 630 13.53 10.35 -14.42
C LEU A 630 14.16 11.61 -15.01
N LEU A 631 14.59 12.56 -14.18
CA LEU A 631 15.25 13.78 -14.63
C LEU A 631 16.53 13.49 -15.43
N SER A 632 17.31 12.50 -15.00
CA SER A 632 18.50 12.05 -15.74
C SER A 632 18.16 11.32 -17.04
N LEU A 633 17.13 10.47 -17.02
CA LEU A 633 16.72 9.68 -18.20
C LEU A 633 16.07 10.54 -19.29
N LEU A 634 15.27 11.54 -18.89
CA LEU A 634 14.49 12.38 -19.79
C LEU A 634 15.30 13.49 -20.46
N GLN A 635 16.46 13.87 -19.91
CA GLN A 635 17.35 14.86 -20.56
C GLN A 635 17.74 14.42 -21.98
N LYS A 636 17.97 13.12 -22.20
CA LYS A 636 18.41 12.60 -23.51
C LYS A 636 17.32 12.64 -24.59
N GLU A 637 16.06 12.90 -24.22
CA GLU A 637 14.93 12.95 -25.15
C GLU A 637 14.77 14.33 -25.82
N THR A 638 15.38 15.39 -25.28
CA THR A 638 15.25 16.76 -25.81
C THR A 638 16.20 17.07 -26.97
N PHE A 639 17.27 16.26 -27.14
CA PHE A 639 18.36 16.54 -28.09
C PHE A 639 18.31 15.72 -29.39
N GLU A 640 17.35 14.80 -29.56
CA GLU A 640 17.29 13.96 -30.76
C GLU A 640 16.76 14.68 -32.02
N ASP A 641 16.23 15.91 -31.90
CA ASP A 641 15.58 16.63 -33.02
C ASP A 641 16.40 17.81 -33.63
N GLU A 642 17.61 18.14 -33.15
CA GLU A 642 18.42 19.22 -33.75
C GLU A 642 19.89 18.82 -34.07
N LYS A 643 20.11 18.56 -35.37
CA LYS A 643 21.33 18.81 -36.19
C LYS A 643 22.56 17.94 -35.95
N GLU A 644 22.98 17.22 -37.01
CA GLU A 644 24.03 17.65 -37.95
C GLU A 644 25.38 17.94 -37.27
N LYS A 645 26.34 17.09 -37.61
CA LYS A 645 27.74 17.07 -37.19
C LYS A 645 28.36 18.48 -37.13
N ASP A 646 28.81 18.86 -35.94
CA ASP A 646 30.03 19.66 -35.80
C ASP A 646 30.90 19.02 -34.69
N ASP A 647 32.10 18.63 -35.09
CA ASP A 647 32.94 17.62 -34.44
C ASP A 647 33.94 18.23 -33.43
N THR A 648 33.60 19.36 -32.80
CA THR A 648 34.55 20.11 -31.95
C THR A 648 33.91 20.73 -30.71
N SER A 649 33.45 19.89 -29.79
CA SER A 649 33.33 20.19 -28.35
C SER A 649 32.82 18.97 -27.57
N GLN A 650 33.69 17.98 -27.33
CA GLN A 650 33.31 16.73 -26.64
C GLN A 650 33.61 16.69 -25.12
N GLU A 651 33.97 17.79 -24.45
CA GLU A 651 34.49 17.70 -23.08
C GLU A 651 33.68 18.34 -21.93
N GLU A 652 32.49 18.94 -22.15
CA GLU A 652 31.73 19.52 -21.02
C GLU A 652 30.22 19.27 -21.10
N SER A 653 29.74 18.08 -20.69
CA SER A 653 28.35 17.92 -20.19
C SER A 653 28.18 16.66 -19.33
N LEU A 654 29.01 16.48 -18.29
CA LEU A 654 28.96 15.25 -17.50
C LEU A 654 27.83 15.19 -16.45
N TYR A 655 27.08 16.27 -16.18
CA TYR A 655 25.98 16.26 -15.19
C TYR A 655 24.90 17.33 -15.40
N GLU A 656 24.12 17.30 -16.48
CA GLU A 656 22.96 18.20 -16.60
C GLU A 656 21.65 17.43 -16.53
N ARG A 657 20.95 17.48 -15.40
CA ARG A 657 19.61 16.90 -15.25
C ARG A 657 18.60 17.68 -16.10
N LEU A 658 17.45 17.08 -16.46
CA LEU A 658 16.33 17.83 -17.04
C LEU A 658 15.98 19.03 -16.12
N PRO A 659 15.83 20.26 -16.65
CA PRO A 659 15.50 21.42 -15.82
C PRO A 659 14.21 21.22 -15.02
N ALA A 660 14.26 21.54 -13.72
CA ALA A 660 13.13 21.36 -12.79
C ALA A 660 11.84 22.03 -13.27
N GLN A 661 11.96 23.16 -13.99
CA GLN A 661 10.82 23.87 -14.59
C GLN A 661 10.08 23.00 -15.62
N LYS A 662 10.81 22.36 -16.55
CA LYS A 662 10.22 21.46 -17.56
C LYS A 662 9.59 20.24 -16.91
N TRP A 663 10.29 19.65 -15.95
CA TRP A 663 9.76 18.52 -15.19
C TRP A 663 8.48 18.86 -14.42
N SER A 664 8.43 20.02 -13.75
CA SER A 664 7.23 20.44 -13.00
C SER A 664 5.98 20.56 -13.87
N ILE A 665 6.13 20.84 -15.18
CA ILE A 665 5.02 20.86 -16.13
C ILE A 665 4.56 19.43 -16.45
N VAL A 666 5.50 18.53 -16.72
CA VAL A 666 5.24 17.11 -17.02
C VAL A 666 4.64 16.38 -15.82
N GLU A 667 5.25 16.51 -14.65
CA GLU A 667 4.81 15.92 -13.39
C GLU A 667 3.39 16.36 -13.06
N ARG A 668 3.11 17.67 -13.13
CA ARG A 668 1.77 18.23 -12.94
C ARG A 668 0.74 17.72 -13.95
N ALA A 669 1.11 17.59 -15.22
CA ALA A 669 0.21 17.05 -16.25
C ALA A 669 -0.12 15.57 -16.01
N LEU A 670 0.85 14.79 -15.52
CA LEU A 670 0.70 13.36 -15.26
C LEU A 670 0.23 13.03 -13.84
N ARG A 671 0.16 14.00 -12.94
CA ARG A 671 -0.02 13.77 -11.50
C ARG A 671 -1.24 12.95 -11.12
N SER A 672 -2.38 13.14 -11.78
CA SER A 672 -3.60 12.34 -11.54
C SER A 672 -3.48 10.88 -12.00
N PHE A 673 -2.46 10.58 -12.80
CA PHE A 673 -2.14 9.27 -13.37
C PHE A 673 -0.99 8.59 -12.65
N LEU A 674 -0.20 9.33 -11.87
CA LEU A 674 0.98 8.87 -11.16
C LEU A 674 0.76 8.89 -9.65
N ARG A 675 1.58 8.15 -8.91
CA ARG A 675 1.63 8.16 -7.46
C ARG A 675 3.08 8.10 -6.97
N PRO A 676 3.41 8.83 -5.90
CA PRO A 676 4.58 8.48 -5.11
C PRO A 676 4.32 7.16 -4.37
N PHE A 677 5.30 6.26 -4.35
CA PHE A 677 5.30 4.98 -3.64
C PHE A 677 6.75 4.54 -3.34
N GLY A 678 6.96 3.62 -2.41
CA GLY A 678 8.29 3.16 -2.00
C GLY A 678 8.24 2.51 -0.63
N THR A 679 9.10 1.54 -0.37
CA THR A 679 9.12 0.77 0.89
C THR A 679 9.70 1.59 2.06
N LEU A 680 10.53 2.59 1.76
CA LEU A 680 11.27 3.38 2.76
C LEU A 680 10.86 4.87 2.79
N GLY A 681 9.74 5.25 2.16
CA GLY A 681 9.33 6.66 2.05
C GLY A 681 10.19 7.49 1.07
N GLU A 682 10.99 6.82 0.23
CA GLU A 682 11.92 7.43 -0.73
C GLU A 682 11.26 8.16 -1.92
N GLY A 683 9.95 7.99 -2.13
CA GLY A 683 9.18 8.78 -3.10
C GLY A 683 9.31 8.37 -4.57
N ARG A 684 9.47 7.08 -4.89
CA ARG A 684 9.45 6.58 -6.29
C ARG A 684 8.11 6.88 -6.96
N ILE A 685 8.11 7.01 -8.27
CA ILE A 685 6.95 7.34 -9.08
C ILE A 685 6.54 6.10 -9.89
N ASP A 686 5.25 5.77 -9.88
CA ASP A 686 4.62 4.72 -10.71
C ASP A 686 3.16 5.10 -11.00
N PHE A 687 2.46 4.31 -11.83
CA PHE A 687 1.07 4.52 -12.16
C PHE A 687 0.15 4.38 -10.96
N TYR A 688 -0.72 5.38 -10.77
CA TYR A 688 -1.81 5.32 -9.80
C TYR A 688 -2.82 4.20 -10.13
N HIS A 689 -2.98 3.86 -11.42
CA HIS A 689 -3.85 2.78 -11.89
C HIS A 689 -3.23 1.95 -13.02
N ARG A 690 -3.10 0.62 -12.85
CA ARG A 690 -2.60 -0.32 -13.89
C ARG A 690 -3.34 -0.29 -15.24
N SER A 691 -4.55 0.27 -15.29
CA SER A 691 -5.24 0.57 -16.55
C SER A 691 -4.48 1.56 -17.46
N ILE A 692 -3.65 2.45 -16.89
CA ILE A 692 -2.84 3.45 -17.59
C ILE A 692 -1.67 2.73 -18.26
N SER A 693 -0.96 1.89 -17.50
CA SER A 693 0.03 0.92 -18.00
C SER A 693 -0.43 0.18 -19.27
N LYS A 694 -1.65 -0.38 -19.27
CA LYS A 694 -2.21 -1.07 -20.46
C LYS A 694 -2.36 -0.15 -21.67
N VAL A 695 -2.74 1.11 -21.45
CA VAL A 695 -2.86 2.11 -22.53
C VAL A 695 -1.49 2.49 -23.06
N VAL A 696 -0.52 2.73 -22.18
CA VAL A 696 0.87 3.04 -22.55
C VAL A 696 1.45 1.92 -23.41
N ARG A 697 1.30 0.66 -22.97
CA ARG A 697 1.67 -0.52 -23.77
C ARG A 697 1.06 -0.50 -25.16
N LYS A 698 -0.25 -0.31 -25.24
CA LYS A 698 -0.97 -0.42 -26.51
C LYS A 698 -0.72 0.77 -27.46
N ARG A 699 -0.58 1.98 -26.94
CA ARG A 699 -0.58 3.22 -27.74
C ARG A 699 0.80 3.82 -27.97
N PHE A 700 1.70 3.71 -26.99
CA PHE A 700 3.03 4.34 -27.07
C PHE A 700 4.14 3.32 -27.32
N LEU A 701 4.02 2.13 -26.72
CA LEU A 701 5.01 1.07 -26.88
C LEU A 701 4.71 0.09 -28.03
N GLY A 702 3.44 -0.04 -28.46
CA GLY A 702 3.02 -0.95 -29.55
C GLY A 702 2.48 -2.30 -29.07
N ASP A 703 1.54 -2.89 -29.82
CA ASP A 703 0.77 -4.08 -29.41
C ASP A 703 1.63 -5.37 -29.45
N ARG A 704 1.43 -6.29 -28.49
CA ARG A 704 2.17 -7.58 -28.38
C ARG A 704 1.98 -8.49 -29.61
N THR A 705 1.06 -8.15 -30.50
CA THR A 705 0.77 -8.88 -31.75
C THR A 705 1.90 -8.84 -32.79
N GLU A 706 2.86 -7.91 -32.69
CA GLU A 706 4.04 -7.94 -33.56
C GLU A 706 4.93 -9.16 -33.28
N LYS A 707 5.10 -9.54 -32.01
CA LYS A 707 5.84 -10.76 -31.62
C LYS A 707 5.22 -12.04 -32.20
N GLN A 708 3.89 -12.06 -32.36
CA GLN A 708 3.15 -13.18 -32.98
C GLN A 708 3.20 -13.16 -34.52
N ARG A 709 3.45 -12.01 -35.15
CA ARG A 709 3.52 -11.89 -36.62
C ARG A 709 4.93 -12.01 -37.19
N THR A 710 5.95 -11.54 -36.46
CA THR A 710 7.32 -11.40 -37.01
C THR A 710 8.38 -12.18 -36.22
N GLY A 711 8.03 -12.75 -35.06
CA GLY A 711 8.97 -13.47 -34.19
C GLY A 711 10.06 -12.61 -33.55
N LYS A 712 10.10 -11.30 -33.82
CA LYS A 712 11.08 -10.37 -33.25
C LYS A 712 10.50 -9.58 -32.06
N PRO A 713 11.30 -9.26 -31.03
CA PRO A 713 10.89 -8.36 -29.95
C PRO A 713 10.49 -6.98 -30.51
N ASN A 714 9.51 -6.33 -29.90
CA ASN A 714 9.07 -4.99 -30.27
C ASN A 714 10.19 -3.98 -29.99
N GLY A 715 10.74 -3.35 -31.04
CA GLY A 715 11.93 -2.50 -30.98
C GLY A 715 11.84 -1.40 -29.93
N LYS A 716 10.71 -0.68 -29.85
CA LYS A 716 10.53 0.43 -28.89
C LYS A 716 10.59 -0.02 -27.43
N VAL A 717 10.04 -1.19 -27.10
CA VAL A 717 10.09 -1.71 -25.72
C VAL A 717 11.51 -2.09 -25.35
N MET A 718 12.26 -2.67 -26.29
CA MET A 718 13.66 -3.01 -26.08
C MET A 718 14.51 -1.75 -25.91
N ASP A 719 14.22 -0.67 -26.64
CA ASP A 719 14.94 0.60 -26.52
C ASP A 719 14.82 1.18 -25.10
N TYR A 720 13.63 1.17 -24.51
CA TYR A 720 13.45 1.63 -23.11
C TYR A 720 14.10 0.68 -22.09
N HIS A 721 14.06 -0.64 -22.30
CA HIS A 721 14.80 -1.58 -21.45
C HIS A 721 16.30 -1.33 -21.53
N LYS A 722 16.82 -1.03 -22.72
CA LYS A 722 18.23 -0.68 -22.93
C LYS A 722 18.58 0.64 -22.23
N LYS A 723 17.75 1.68 -22.38
CA LYS A 723 17.95 2.97 -21.69
C LYS A 723 18.06 2.80 -20.17
N LEU A 724 17.17 2.00 -19.57
CA LEU A 724 17.21 1.73 -18.13
C LEU A 724 18.40 0.85 -17.75
N ALA A 725 18.73 -0.18 -18.53
CA ALA A 725 19.92 -1.00 -18.31
C ALA A 725 21.19 -0.14 -18.33
N ASP A 726 21.38 0.71 -19.34
CA ASP A 726 22.54 1.59 -19.47
C ASP A 726 22.62 2.59 -18.30
N TYR A 727 21.49 3.11 -17.84
CA TYR A 727 21.43 4.02 -16.68
C TYR A 727 21.84 3.30 -15.39
N PHE A 728 21.20 2.17 -15.07
CA PHE A 728 21.47 1.45 -13.83
C PHE A 728 22.85 0.78 -13.82
N TRP A 729 23.38 0.39 -14.98
CA TRP A 729 24.77 -0.09 -15.10
C TRP A 729 25.76 0.95 -14.54
N ASN A 730 25.51 2.23 -14.82
CA ASN A 730 26.37 3.35 -14.40
C ASN A 730 25.99 3.99 -13.06
N SER A 731 24.96 3.48 -12.37
CA SER A 731 24.59 4.00 -11.04
C SER A 731 25.75 3.88 -10.05
N ALA A 732 25.84 4.76 -9.05
CA ALA A 732 26.77 4.56 -7.93
C ALA A 732 26.14 3.70 -6.81
N ILE A 733 24.82 3.51 -6.85
CA ILE A 733 24.02 2.94 -5.77
C ILE A 733 23.76 1.46 -6.05
N ILE A 734 24.49 0.58 -5.37
CA ILE A 734 24.47 -0.88 -5.63
C ILE A 734 23.08 -1.52 -5.45
N TYR A 735 22.35 -1.17 -4.39
CA TYR A 735 21.01 -1.74 -4.16
C TYR A 735 20.02 -1.40 -5.29
N ARG A 736 20.06 -0.16 -5.83
CA ARG A 736 19.26 0.22 -7.00
C ARG A 736 19.68 -0.53 -8.25
N LYS A 737 20.98 -0.81 -8.43
CA LYS A 737 21.45 -1.64 -9.55
C LYS A 737 20.85 -3.04 -9.47
N VAL A 738 21.02 -3.70 -8.33
CA VAL A 738 20.57 -5.08 -8.10
C VAL A 738 19.06 -5.24 -8.32
N GLU A 739 18.29 -4.21 -7.98
CA GLU A 739 16.84 -4.20 -8.12
C GLU A 739 16.36 -4.15 -9.59
N GLU A 740 16.95 -3.27 -10.41
CA GLU A 740 16.47 -2.98 -11.77
C GLU A 740 17.32 -3.63 -12.89
N LEU A 741 18.65 -3.63 -12.76
CA LEU A 741 19.54 -3.99 -13.86
C LEU A 741 19.41 -5.45 -14.30
N PRO A 742 19.44 -6.47 -13.41
CA PRO A 742 19.28 -7.86 -13.81
C PRO A 742 17.95 -8.11 -14.53
N TYR A 743 16.89 -7.43 -14.11
CA TYR A 743 15.58 -7.52 -14.74
C TYR A 743 15.63 -7.02 -16.19
N HIS A 744 16.22 -5.85 -16.43
CA HIS A 744 16.32 -5.30 -17.78
C HIS A 744 17.24 -6.13 -18.69
N LEU A 745 18.39 -6.59 -18.20
CA LEU A 745 19.29 -7.48 -18.96
C LEU A 745 18.59 -8.79 -19.36
N THR A 746 17.80 -9.36 -18.45
CA THR A 746 16.97 -10.54 -18.73
C THR A 746 15.90 -10.25 -19.80
N LYS A 747 15.26 -9.07 -19.76
CA LYS A 747 14.26 -8.68 -20.79
C LYS A 747 14.89 -8.42 -22.16
N LEU A 748 16.12 -7.92 -22.19
CA LEU A 748 16.93 -7.75 -23.41
C LEU A 748 17.47 -9.07 -23.96
N GLY A 749 17.53 -10.12 -23.13
CA GLY A 749 18.19 -11.38 -23.47
C GLY A 749 19.71 -11.26 -23.51
N ASP A 750 20.28 -10.27 -22.83
CA ASP A 750 21.73 -10.05 -22.75
C ASP A 750 22.33 -10.90 -21.62
N SER A 751 22.47 -12.20 -21.88
CA SER A 751 23.02 -13.17 -20.92
C SER A 751 24.47 -12.87 -20.56
N GLN A 752 25.27 -12.27 -21.47
CA GLN A 752 26.68 -11.98 -21.22
C GLN A 752 26.85 -10.85 -20.21
N SER A 753 26.15 -9.73 -20.41
CA SER A 753 26.17 -8.62 -19.45
C SER A 753 25.55 -9.02 -18.11
N LEU A 754 24.51 -9.87 -18.12
CA LEU A 754 23.91 -10.40 -16.90
C LEU A 754 24.92 -11.25 -16.10
N GLN A 755 25.60 -12.19 -16.75
CA GLN A 755 26.63 -13.00 -16.09
C GLN A 755 27.75 -12.12 -15.54
N ARG A 756 28.23 -11.15 -16.34
CA ARG A 756 29.26 -10.19 -15.90
C ARG A 756 28.84 -9.44 -14.63
N PHE A 757 27.61 -8.92 -14.60
CA PHE A 757 27.08 -8.20 -13.44
C PHE A 757 26.94 -9.10 -12.21
N LEU A 758 26.39 -10.30 -12.38
CA LEU A 758 26.23 -11.26 -11.27
C LEU A 758 27.58 -11.76 -10.74
N SER A 759 28.61 -11.82 -11.58
CA SER A 759 29.98 -12.19 -11.22
C SER A 759 30.71 -11.17 -10.34
N GLU A 760 30.22 -9.92 -10.26
CA GLU A 760 30.78 -8.88 -9.40
C GLU A 760 30.54 -9.22 -7.91
N TRP A 761 31.54 -8.98 -7.06
CA TRP A 761 31.45 -9.37 -5.66
C TRP A 761 30.44 -8.51 -4.92
N GLU A 762 30.42 -7.20 -5.18
CA GLU A 762 29.49 -6.24 -4.62
C GLU A 762 28.03 -6.65 -4.89
N THR A 763 27.76 -7.15 -6.10
CA THR A 763 26.45 -7.71 -6.48
C THR A 763 26.12 -8.94 -5.65
N LEU A 764 27.07 -9.86 -5.46
CA LEU A 764 26.89 -11.01 -4.56
C LEU A 764 26.58 -10.54 -3.14
N GLU A 765 27.30 -9.56 -2.59
CA GLU A 765 27.08 -9.13 -1.21
C GLU A 765 25.69 -8.57 -0.97
N GLU A 766 25.18 -7.78 -1.92
CA GLU A 766 23.85 -7.18 -1.84
C GLU A 766 22.74 -8.22 -2.06
N MET A 767 22.98 -9.23 -2.89
CA MET A 767 21.99 -10.27 -3.22
C MET A 767 22.04 -11.51 -2.31
N PHE A 768 23.07 -11.63 -1.47
CA PHE A 768 23.31 -12.81 -0.65
C PHE A 768 22.35 -12.87 0.53
N ASP A 769 21.71 -14.02 0.68
CA ASP A 769 20.91 -14.36 1.85
C ASP A 769 21.59 -15.52 2.62
N PRO A 770 21.85 -15.38 3.94
CA PRO A 770 22.51 -16.41 4.74
C PRO A 770 21.77 -17.75 4.82
N GLU A 771 20.44 -17.74 4.66
CA GLU A 771 19.61 -18.94 4.62
C GLU A 771 19.51 -19.48 3.19
N LEU A 772 19.02 -18.67 2.25
CA LEU A 772 18.80 -19.10 0.86
C LEU A 772 18.73 -17.94 -0.15
N SER A 773 19.74 -17.84 -1.02
CA SER A 773 19.88 -16.77 -2.03
C SER A 773 18.98 -16.96 -3.28
N THR A 774 17.66 -17.07 -3.09
CA THR A 774 16.69 -17.46 -4.14
C THR A 774 16.72 -16.58 -5.39
N THR A 775 16.74 -15.25 -5.23
CA THR A 775 16.76 -14.28 -6.33
C THR A 775 18.05 -14.36 -7.13
N LEU A 776 19.19 -14.51 -6.45
CA LEU A 776 20.50 -14.69 -7.09
C LEU A 776 20.53 -15.95 -7.94
N PHE A 777 20.11 -17.09 -7.40
CA PHE A 777 20.03 -18.35 -8.14
C PHE A 777 19.01 -18.30 -9.29
N ARG A 778 17.94 -17.50 -9.19
CA ARG A 778 17.02 -17.27 -10.32
C ARG A 778 17.74 -16.59 -11.48
N TYR A 779 18.43 -15.46 -11.26
CA TYR A 779 19.09 -14.75 -12.36
C TYR A 779 20.25 -15.54 -12.96
N TRP A 780 20.99 -16.30 -12.15
CA TRP A 780 21.97 -17.25 -12.69
C TRP A 780 21.30 -18.25 -13.65
N ARG A 781 20.18 -18.88 -13.25
CA ARG A 781 19.43 -19.79 -14.14
C ARG A 781 18.88 -19.09 -15.40
N GLU A 782 18.36 -17.87 -15.27
CA GLU A 782 17.86 -17.09 -16.41
C GLU A 782 18.98 -16.70 -17.39
N SER A 783 20.23 -16.70 -16.95
CA SER A 783 21.39 -16.44 -17.82
C SER A 783 21.85 -17.67 -18.65
N GLY A 784 21.31 -18.88 -18.43
CA GLY A 784 21.61 -20.10 -19.21
C GLY A 784 21.75 -21.41 -18.40
N ASP A 785 21.93 -22.55 -19.09
CA ASP A 785 21.88 -23.91 -18.49
C ASP A 785 23.15 -24.35 -17.74
N THR A 786 24.34 -23.79 -18.00
CA THR A 786 25.63 -24.16 -17.35
C THR A 786 26.07 -23.18 -16.25
N THR A 787 25.13 -22.39 -15.75
CA THR A 787 25.40 -21.14 -15.02
C THR A 787 25.82 -21.32 -13.57
N LEU A 788 25.40 -22.39 -12.90
CA LEU A 788 25.85 -22.67 -11.53
C LEU A 788 27.35 -22.92 -11.48
N GLU A 789 27.94 -23.60 -12.46
CA GLU A 789 29.38 -23.88 -12.45
C GLU A 789 30.21 -22.63 -12.79
N ILE A 790 29.69 -21.77 -13.69
CA ILE A 790 30.26 -20.45 -14.00
C ILE A 790 30.24 -19.55 -12.77
N MET A 791 29.12 -19.52 -12.04
CA MET A 791 28.99 -18.80 -10.77
C MET A 791 30.07 -19.22 -9.77
N LYS A 792 30.19 -20.54 -9.53
CA LYS A 792 31.20 -21.08 -8.60
C LYS A 792 32.61 -20.63 -9.01
N THR A 793 32.97 -20.85 -10.27
CA THR A 793 34.29 -20.51 -10.82
C THR A 793 34.57 -19.01 -10.70
N SER A 794 33.57 -18.16 -10.98
CA SER A 794 33.71 -16.71 -10.94
C SER A 794 34.03 -16.19 -9.54
N TYR A 795 33.29 -16.63 -8.53
CA TYR A 795 33.51 -16.19 -7.16
C TYR A 795 34.75 -16.82 -6.53
N GLU A 796 35.12 -18.04 -6.94
CA GLU A 796 36.39 -18.66 -6.57
C GLU A 796 37.59 -17.86 -7.08
N ASN A 797 37.57 -17.47 -8.35
CA ASN A 797 38.62 -16.62 -8.93
C ASN A 797 38.72 -15.28 -8.21
N HIS A 798 37.58 -14.69 -7.81
CA HIS A 798 37.59 -13.44 -7.05
C HIS A 798 38.28 -13.61 -5.68
N VAL A 799 37.94 -14.68 -4.96
CA VAL A 799 38.54 -15.00 -3.66
C VAL A 799 40.03 -15.34 -3.83
N GLU A 800 40.40 -16.12 -4.84
CA GLU A 800 41.81 -16.44 -5.11
C GLU A 800 42.64 -15.19 -5.49
N GLY A 801 42.05 -14.23 -6.18
CA GLY A 801 42.65 -12.93 -6.44
C GLY A 801 43.03 -12.18 -5.16
N LEU A 802 42.18 -12.21 -4.14
CA LEU A 802 42.43 -11.57 -2.83
C LEU A 802 43.57 -12.23 -2.06
N LYS A 803 43.78 -13.55 -2.23
CA LYS A 803 44.91 -14.26 -1.63
C LYS A 803 46.26 -13.72 -2.12
N ASN A 804 46.28 -13.21 -3.35
CA ASN A 804 47.49 -12.72 -4.02
C ASN A 804 47.68 -11.19 -3.88
N ASP A 805 46.71 -10.48 -3.31
CA ASP A 805 46.78 -9.04 -3.08
C ASP A 805 47.39 -8.72 -1.71
N VAL A 806 48.58 -8.13 -1.72
CA VAL A 806 49.36 -7.77 -0.52
C VAL A 806 48.64 -6.72 0.34
N ASN A 807 47.69 -5.97 -0.22
CA ASN A 807 46.95 -4.93 0.49
C ASN A 807 45.64 -5.43 1.11
N THR A 808 45.19 -6.65 0.82
CA THR A 808 43.96 -7.18 1.40
C THR A 808 44.21 -7.60 2.85
N GLU A 809 43.51 -6.97 3.79
CA GLU A 809 43.57 -7.41 5.18
C GLU A 809 42.97 -8.83 5.32
N ASN A 810 43.71 -9.72 5.97
CA ASN A 810 43.29 -11.11 6.26
C ASN A 810 41.85 -11.26 6.82
N PRO A 811 41.27 -10.35 7.64
CA PRO A 811 39.88 -10.45 8.10
C PRO A 811 38.85 -10.30 6.97
N ILE A 812 39.12 -9.47 5.97
CA ILE A 812 38.23 -9.28 4.81
C ILE A 812 38.22 -10.54 3.95
N PHE A 813 39.40 -11.13 3.73
CA PHE A 813 39.55 -12.38 3.00
C PHE A 813 38.81 -13.56 3.69
N GLY A 814 38.95 -13.69 5.01
CA GLY A 814 38.27 -14.72 5.81
C GLY A 814 36.73 -14.64 5.73
N GLN A 815 36.17 -13.42 5.77
CA GLN A 815 34.72 -13.18 5.61
C GLN A 815 34.21 -13.56 4.23
N LYS A 816 34.91 -13.14 3.17
CA LYS A 816 34.53 -13.45 1.80
C LYS A 816 34.58 -14.96 1.53
N LEU A 817 35.59 -15.66 2.06
CA LEU A 817 35.66 -17.12 2.02
C LEU A 817 34.46 -17.80 2.71
N ALA A 818 34.08 -17.33 3.90
CA ALA A 818 32.92 -17.87 4.61
C ALA A 818 31.61 -17.65 3.82
N LYS A 819 31.43 -16.45 3.24
CA LYS A 819 30.26 -16.14 2.41
C LYS A 819 30.20 -17.03 1.16
N LEU A 820 31.33 -17.24 0.49
CA LEU A 820 31.43 -18.18 -0.64
C LEU A 820 31.09 -19.61 -0.19
N ALA A 821 31.65 -20.07 0.93
CA ALA A 821 31.36 -21.40 1.47
C ALA A 821 29.84 -21.60 1.73
N ALA A 822 29.16 -20.58 2.26
CA ALA A 822 27.71 -20.60 2.46
C ALA A 822 26.93 -20.66 1.13
N LEU A 823 27.34 -19.89 0.11
CA LEU A 823 26.72 -19.93 -1.21
C LEU A 823 26.90 -21.31 -1.89
N ILE A 824 28.09 -21.90 -1.82
CA ILE A 824 28.39 -23.23 -2.35
C ILE A 824 27.56 -24.30 -1.61
N LEU A 825 27.40 -24.18 -0.29
CA LEU A 825 26.53 -25.03 0.52
C LEU A 825 25.08 -24.98 0.02
N GLN A 826 24.55 -23.78 -0.26
CA GLN A 826 23.19 -23.59 -0.81
C GLN A 826 23.04 -24.19 -2.22
N SER A 827 24.11 -24.22 -3.02
CA SER A 827 24.10 -24.84 -4.36
C SER A 827 24.10 -26.37 -4.36
N GLY A 828 24.35 -27.01 -3.21
CA GLY A 828 24.35 -28.47 -3.03
C GLY A 828 25.72 -29.16 -3.05
N ASP A 829 26.83 -28.41 -3.23
CA ASP A 829 28.19 -28.97 -3.25
C ASP A 829 28.82 -28.93 -1.84
N PHE A 830 28.43 -29.90 -1.01
CA PHE A 830 28.75 -29.90 0.42
C PHE A 830 30.24 -30.15 0.71
N SER A 831 30.92 -30.92 -0.13
CA SER A 831 32.35 -31.22 0.03
C SER A 831 33.21 -29.97 -0.20
N LYS A 832 32.91 -29.22 -1.26
CA LYS A 832 33.61 -27.98 -1.57
C LYS A 832 33.31 -26.88 -0.54
N ALA A 833 32.05 -26.75 -0.11
CA ALA A 833 31.66 -25.84 0.96
C ALA A 833 32.45 -26.09 2.26
N LEU A 834 32.60 -27.36 2.66
CA LEU A 834 33.37 -27.74 3.85
C LEU A 834 34.85 -27.34 3.71
N THR A 835 35.43 -27.50 2.51
CA THR A 835 36.84 -27.15 2.25
C THR A 835 37.07 -25.65 2.39
N LEU A 836 36.20 -24.83 1.81
CA LEU A 836 36.27 -23.37 1.90
C LEU A 836 36.04 -22.87 3.34
N ALA A 837 35.09 -23.47 4.07
CA ALA A 837 34.84 -23.14 5.47
C ALA A 837 36.07 -23.45 6.36
N LYS A 838 36.76 -24.57 6.12
CA LYS A 838 38.03 -24.91 6.80
C LYS A 838 39.12 -23.88 6.53
N GLN A 839 39.27 -23.42 5.29
CA GLN A 839 40.23 -22.37 4.95
C GLN A 839 39.93 -21.06 5.69
N SER A 840 38.67 -20.65 5.72
CA SER A 840 38.21 -19.48 6.50
C SER A 840 38.54 -19.63 7.99
N ILE A 841 38.30 -20.80 8.59
CA ILE A 841 38.63 -21.07 10.01
C ILE A 841 40.13 -20.92 10.28
N VAL A 842 41.00 -21.46 9.41
CA VAL A 842 42.46 -21.36 9.59
C VAL A 842 42.89 -19.89 9.58
N LEU A 843 42.43 -19.13 8.59
CA LEU A 843 42.76 -17.70 8.46
C LEU A 843 42.26 -16.89 9.66
N GLU A 844 41.03 -17.13 10.11
CA GLU A 844 40.50 -16.42 11.29
C GLU A 844 41.33 -16.73 12.54
N ASN A 845 41.79 -17.97 12.75
CA ASN A 845 42.64 -18.31 13.89
C ASN A 845 44.05 -17.67 13.83
N GLU A 846 44.55 -17.34 12.64
CA GLU A 846 45.84 -16.67 12.44
C GLU A 846 45.77 -15.14 12.63
N LEU A 847 44.57 -14.57 12.69
CA LEU A 847 44.34 -13.14 12.86
C LEU A 847 44.52 -12.68 14.31
N LYS A 848 44.98 -11.42 14.49
CA LYS A 848 44.91 -10.74 15.78
C LYS A 848 43.44 -10.56 16.17
N LYS A 849 43.08 -10.92 17.41
CA LYS A 849 41.71 -10.81 17.94
C LYS A 849 41.20 -9.36 17.83
N ASP A 850 40.28 -9.12 16.91
CA ASP A 850 39.50 -7.88 16.81
C ASP A 850 38.08 -8.07 17.38
N LEU A 851 37.30 -6.99 17.48
CA LEU A 851 35.94 -7.00 18.04
C LEU A 851 34.96 -7.92 17.28
N GLY A 852 35.22 -8.24 16.00
CA GLY A 852 34.34 -9.06 15.15
C GLY A 852 34.81 -10.50 14.94
N HIS A 853 36.05 -10.82 15.29
CA HIS A 853 36.72 -12.09 15.01
C HIS A 853 35.93 -13.31 15.45
N VAL A 854 35.39 -13.29 16.67
CA VAL A 854 34.66 -14.44 17.20
C VAL A 854 33.34 -14.68 16.46
N GLY A 855 32.60 -13.62 16.11
CA GLY A 855 31.38 -13.74 15.31
C GLY A 855 31.65 -14.37 13.93
N ARG A 856 32.77 -14.01 13.30
CA ARG A 856 33.21 -14.61 12.03
C ARG A 856 33.59 -16.07 12.18
N LEU A 857 34.36 -16.40 13.22
CA LEU A 857 34.79 -17.76 13.49
C LEU A 857 33.61 -18.69 13.79
N ILE A 858 32.64 -18.22 14.58
CA ILE A 858 31.35 -18.89 14.80
C ILE A 858 30.65 -19.16 13.47
N ASN A 859 30.56 -18.17 12.58
CA ASN A 859 29.91 -18.34 11.28
C ASN A 859 30.58 -19.44 10.44
N SER A 860 31.92 -19.45 10.37
CA SER A 860 32.66 -20.45 9.61
C SER A 860 32.53 -21.85 10.20
N TYR A 861 32.53 -22.00 11.53
CA TYR A 861 32.22 -23.27 12.18
C TYR A 861 30.79 -23.75 11.88
N ASN A 862 29.82 -22.84 11.90
CA ASN A 862 28.43 -23.17 11.60
C ASN A 862 28.25 -23.70 10.18
N ILE A 863 28.92 -23.08 9.20
CA ILE A 863 28.91 -23.53 7.79
C ILE A 863 29.56 -24.91 7.67
N ALA A 864 30.72 -25.12 8.30
CA ALA A 864 31.41 -26.41 8.30
C ALA A 864 30.56 -27.53 8.92
N ALA A 865 29.91 -27.27 10.06
CA ALA A 865 29.00 -28.22 10.71
C ALA A 865 27.82 -28.58 9.79
N LYS A 866 27.16 -27.58 9.19
CA LYS A 866 26.06 -27.81 8.24
C LYS A 866 26.51 -28.65 7.04
N ALA A 867 27.68 -28.37 6.46
CA ALA A 867 28.22 -29.13 5.34
C ALA A 867 28.49 -30.61 5.72
N CYS A 868 29.11 -30.85 6.88
CA CYS A 868 29.33 -32.20 7.42
C CYS A 868 28.01 -32.96 7.63
N LEU A 869 26.99 -32.30 8.18
CA LEU A 869 25.68 -32.92 8.40
C LEU A 869 25.01 -33.30 7.07
N GLN A 870 25.10 -32.47 6.04
CA GLN A 870 24.52 -32.77 4.74
C GLN A 870 25.25 -33.92 4.03
N LEU A 871 26.59 -34.00 4.14
CA LEU A 871 27.36 -35.15 3.66
C LEU A 871 26.94 -36.45 4.35
N ALA A 872 26.73 -36.44 5.66
CA ALA A 872 26.22 -37.60 6.39
C ALA A 872 24.80 -38.01 5.94
N ARG A 873 23.96 -37.06 5.51
CA ARG A 873 22.59 -37.31 5.02
C ARG A 873 22.50 -37.81 3.58
N GLN A 874 23.61 -37.83 2.82
CA GLN A 874 23.63 -38.40 1.48
C GLN A 874 23.53 -39.93 1.48
N PHE A 875 23.83 -40.58 2.61
CA PHE A 875 23.65 -42.01 2.79
C PHE A 875 22.17 -42.37 2.96
N GLU A 876 21.68 -43.33 2.20
CA GLU A 876 20.27 -43.75 2.22
C GLU A 876 19.88 -44.51 3.49
N ILE A 877 20.86 -45.12 4.16
CA ILE A 877 20.69 -45.96 5.36
C ILE A 877 21.73 -45.54 6.40
N VAL A 878 21.36 -45.63 7.68
CA VAL A 878 22.27 -45.39 8.80
C VAL A 878 23.41 -46.43 8.77
N CYS A 879 24.66 -45.97 8.63
CA CYS A 879 25.83 -46.85 8.48
C CYS A 879 27.11 -46.24 9.08
N GLU A 880 28.15 -47.08 9.29
CA GLU A 880 29.42 -46.63 9.88
C GLU A 880 30.15 -45.59 9.03
N ASP A 881 29.95 -45.55 7.71
CA ASP A 881 30.59 -44.59 6.81
C ASP A 881 30.17 -43.13 7.07
N GLN A 882 29.07 -42.92 7.79
CA GLN A 882 28.63 -41.58 8.21
C GLN A 882 29.45 -41.01 9.35
N LEU A 883 30.10 -41.86 10.17
CA LEU A 883 30.74 -41.46 11.43
C LEU A 883 31.79 -40.36 11.28
N PRO A 884 32.72 -40.39 10.29
CA PRO A 884 33.72 -39.33 10.16
C PRO A 884 33.10 -37.94 9.96
N HIS A 885 32.00 -37.88 9.21
CA HIS A 885 31.25 -36.65 8.97
C HIS A 885 30.49 -36.20 10.23
N LEU A 886 29.86 -37.14 10.95
CA LEU A 886 29.11 -36.84 12.18
C LEU A 886 30.04 -36.37 13.31
N TYR A 887 31.19 -37.00 13.52
CA TYR A 887 32.18 -36.54 14.50
C TYR A 887 32.71 -35.15 14.18
N SER A 888 33.05 -34.90 12.90
CA SER A 888 33.47 -33.57 12.45
C SER A 888 32.38 -32.52 12.68
N CYS A 889 31.12 -32.86 12.41
CA CYS A 889 29.97 -31.99 12.67
C CYS A 889 29.88 -31.64 14.15
N ALA A 890 29.94 -32.64 15.05
CA ALA A 890 29.88 -32.44 16.49
C ALA A 890 31.02 -31.54 16.99
N ASP A 891 32.25 -31.77 16.52
CA ASP A 891 33.42 -30.98 16.92
C ASP A 891 33.32 -29.51 16.48
N TYR A 892 32.83 -29.25 15.27
CA TYR A 892 32.59 -27.87 14.83
C TYR A 892 31.48 -27.19 15.61
N CYS A 893 30.40 -27.90 15.95
CA CYS A 893 29.34 -27.35 16.80
C CYS A 893 29.86 -27.00 18.20
N ARG A 894 30.66 -27.88 18.82
CA ARG A 894 31.27 -27.62 20.14
C ARG A 894 32.12 -26.35 20.11
N LYS A 895 33.02 -26.24 19.13
CA LYS A 895 33.86 -25.04 18.96
C LYS A 895 33.04 -23.77 18.81
N ALA A 896 31.93 -23.80 18.05
CA ALA A 896 31.04 -22.65 17.94
C ALA A 896 30.33 -22.34 19.27
N ILE A 897 29.83 -23.35 19.98
CA ILE A 897 29.15 -23.21 21.29
C ILE A 897 30.10 -22.66 22.35
N ASP A 898 31.34 -23.16 22.41
CA ASP A 898 32.35 -22.67 23.33
C ASP A 898 32.59 -21.17 23.11
N LEU A 899 32.72 -20.73 21.85
CA LEU A 899 32.85 -19.32 21.51
C LEU A 899 31.63 -18.47 21.89
N PHE A 900 30.42 -19.02 21.77
CA PHE A 900 29.22 -18.34 22.27
C PHE A 900 29.23 -18.16 23.79
N ASN A 901 29.78 -19.14 24.52
CA ASN A 901 29.85 -19.12 25.99
C ASN A 901 31.02 -18.27 26.53
N ASP A 902 32.13 -18.18 25.80
CA ASP A 902 33.36 -17.52 26.21
C ASP A 902 33.32 -15.98 26.01
N GLN A 903 32.30 -15.46 25.30
CA GLN A 903 32.16 -14.04 25.05
C GLN A 903 31.07 -13.35 25.87
N SER A 904 31.40 -12.13 26.29
CA SER A 904 30.48 -11.01 26.50
C SER A 904 29.80 -10.54 25.19
N ILE A 905 29.41 -11.45 24.30
CA ILE A 905 28.40 -11.13 23.29
C ILE A 905 27.17 -10.77 24.09
N ASP A 906 26.53 -9.66 23.76
CA ASP A 906 25.34 -9.18 24.45
C ASP A 906 24.28 -10.29 24.43
N SER A 907 24.27 -11.12 25.47
CA SER A 907 23.45 -12.33 25.61
C SER A 907 21.96 -11.99 25.70
N VAL A 908 21.65 -10.70 25.69
CA VAL A 908 20.34 -10.09 25.58
C VAL A 908 19.84 -10.08 24.13
N GLN A 909 20.71 -10.06 23.12
CA GLN A 909 20.28 -10.03 21.72
C GLN A 909 19.68 -11.36 21.26
N ARG A 910 18.41 -11.29 20.85
CA ARG A 910 17.58 -12.42 20.38
C ARG A 910 18.28 -13.28 19.32
N ASP A 911 18.93 -12.68 18.34
CA ASP A 911 19.60 -13.38 17.23
C ASP A 911 20.75 -14.28 17.69
N THR A 912 21.52 -13.83 18.67
CA THR A 912 22.62 -14.62 19.24
C THR A 912 22.06 -15.86 19.95
N LYS A 913 20.98 -15.71 20.73
CA LYS A 913 20.29 -16.82 21.38
C LYS A 913 19.77 -17.84 20.35
N VAL A 914 19.17 -17.38 19.25
CA VAL A 914 18.70 -18.26 18.16
C VAL A 914 19.85 -19.05 17.53
N LYS A 915 20.97 -18.38 17.21
CA LYS A 915 22.15 -19.03 16.61
C LYS A 915 22.75 -20.08 17.56
N LEU A 916 22.85 -19.78 18.85
CA LEU A 916 23.31 -20.72 19.87
C LEU A 916 22.38 -21.94 19.99
N ALA A 917 21.06 -21.73 20.08
CA ALA A 917 20.09 -22.81 20.18
C ALA A 917 20.11 -23.71 18.94
N ASN A 918 20.22 -23.13 17.74
CA ASN A 918 20.37 -23.87 16.49
C ASN A 918 21.66 -24.71 16.46
N GLN A 919 22.78 -24.19 16.98
CA GLN A 919 24.02 -24.97 17.06
C GLN A 919 23.93 -26.13 18.05
N LYS A 920 23.35 -25.88 19.23
CA LYS A 920 23.05 -26.94 20.20
C LYS A 920 22.15 -28.02 19.59
N TYR A 921 21.13 -27.62 18.84
CA TYR A 921 20.25 -28.55 18.12
C TYR A 921 21.01 -29.42 17.10
N VAL A 922 21.88 -28.82 16.28
CA VAL A 922 22.70 -29.57 15.30
C VAL A 922 23.68 -30.53 15.99
N LEU A 923 24.32 -30.09 17.09
CA LEU A 923 25.18 -30.94 17.91
C LEU A 923 24.40 -32.15 18.44
N ALA A 924 23.27 -31.93 19.09
CA ALA A 924 22.44 -33.00 19.63
C ALA A 924 22.02 -34.00 18.54
N TYR A 925 21.57 -33.51 17.37
CA TYR A 925 21.21 -34.39 16.26
C TYR A 925 22.39 -35.25 15.79
N SER A 926 23.59 -34.66 15.65
CA SER A 926 24.78 -35.41 15.25
C SER A 926 25.18 -36.50 16.25
N LEU A 927 25.06 -36.20 17.55
CA LEU A 927 25.34 -37.14 18.64
C LEU A 927 24.33 -38.29 18.73
N ILE A 928 23.04 -38.01 18.45
CA ILE A 928 22.00 -39.04 18.37
C ILE A 928 22.33 -40.04 17.26
N MET A 929 22.72 -39.56 16.08
CA MET A 929 23.11 -40.44 14.97
C MET A 929 24.36 -41.26 15.32
N ILE A 930 25.34 -40.67 16.03
CA ILE A 930 26.52 -41.41 16.52
C ILE A 930 26.12 -42.51 17.51
N ASP A 931 25.22 -42.22 18.47
CA ASP A 931 24.71 -43.22 19.42
C ASP A 931 23.97 -44.36 18.71
N GLU A 932 23.18 -44.05 17.68
CA GLU A 932 22.46 -45.04 16.89
C GLU A 932 23.41 -45.99 16.15
N ILE A 933 24.54 -45.48 15.64
CA ILE A 933 25.55 -46.27 14.90
C ILE A 933 26.46 -47.06 15.84
N LYS A 934 27.02 -46.44 16.88
CA LYS A 934 28.06 -47.05 17.74
C LYS A 934 27.52 -47.71 19.02
N GLY A 935 26.31 -47.36 19.44
CA GLY A 935 25.77 -47.72 20.75
C GLY A 935 26.40 -46.93 21.91
N THR A 936 25.70 -46.87 23.05
CA THR A 936 26.05 -46.02 24.22
C THR A 936 27.39 -46.30 24.85
N TYR A 937 28.05 -47.42 24.57
CA TYR A 937 29.25 -47.81 25.31
C TYR A 937 30.54 -47.26 24.70
N ALA A 938 30.43 -46.51 23.60
CA ALA A 938 31.55 -45.81 22.98
C ALA A 938 31.62 -44.36 23.49
N PRO A 939 32.41 -44.07 24.54
CA PRO A 939 32.58 -42.70 25.00
C PRO A 939 33.22 -41.83 23.92
N LEU A 940 32.82 -40.56 23.91
CA LEU A 940 33.43 -39.53 23.10
C LEU A 940 34.82 -39.17 23.65
N HIS A 941 35.58 -38.37 22.89
CA HIS A 941 36.90 -37.89 23.31
C HIS A 941 36.89 -37.09 24.63
N ASN A 942 35.73 -36.53 25.02
CA ASN A 942 35.53 -35.80 26.27
C ASN A 942 35.12 -36.70 27.47
N GLY A 943 35.05 -38.03 27.28
CA GLY A 943 34.67 -39.00 28.31
C GLY A 943 33.16 -39.14 28.55
N LYS A 944 32.32 -38.27 27.97
CA LYS A 944 30.85 -38.41 28.02
C LYS A 944 30.36 -39.43 26.98
N LEU A 945 29.22 -40.05 27.25
CA LEU A 945 28.54 -40.85 26.24
C LEU A 945 27.80 -39.93 25.24
N PRO A 946 27.74 -40.27 23.94
CA PRO A 946 27.01 -39.47 22.95
C PRO A 946 25.56 -39.17 23.36
N LYS A 947 24.90 -40.18 23.95
CA LYS A 947 23.57 -40.06 24.50
C LYS A 947 23.48 -39.01 25.62
N GLU A 948 24.37 -39.05 26.60
CA GLU A 948 24.33 -38.14 27.76
C GLU A 948 24.50 -36.69 27.34
N GLU A 949 25.51 -36.41 26.50
CA GLU A 949 25.75 -35.07 25.96
C GLU A 949 24.58 -34.59 25.07
N SER A 950 23.99 -35.48 24.27
CA SER A 950 22.84 -35.10 23.43
C SER A 950 21.61 -34.63 24.25
N ILE A 951 21.35 -35.24 25.41
CA ILE A 951 20.23 -34.88 26.29
C ILE A 951 20.46 -33.50 26.92
N GLU A 952 21.67 -33.25 27.42
CA GLU A 952 22.05 -31.98 28.03
C GLU A 952 21.87 -30.84 27.03
N VAL A 953 22.48 -30.98 25.85
CA VAL A 953 22.52 -29.94 24.83
C VAL A 953 21.13 -29.67 24.22
N ILE A 954 20.31 -30.70 23.97
CA ILE A 954 18.96 -30.49 23.39
C ILE A 954 18.00 -29.82 24.38
N LYS A 955 18.13 -30.11 25.68
CA LYS A 955 17.33 -29.47 26.72
C LYS A 955 17.67 -27.99 26.87
N GLU A 956 18.96 -27.66 26.81
CA GLU A 956 19.40 -26.25 26.78
C GLU A 956 18.88 -25.53 25.54
N ALA A 957 18.96 -26.15 24.35
CA ALA A 957 18.40 -25.56 23.14
C ALA A 957 16.90 -25.30 23.27
N ARG A 958 16.15 -26.28 23.82
CA ARG A 958 14.70 -26.16 24.06
C ARG A 958 14.38 -25.01 25.02
N GLN A 959 15.11 -24.89 26.13
CA GLN A 959 14.93 -23.79 27.09
C GLN A 959 15.15 -22.43 26.43
N ILE A 960 16.19 -22.29 25.59
CA ILE A 960 16.41 -21.05 24.84
C ILE A 960 15.23 -20.75 23.91
N PHE A 961 14.71 -21.73 23.18
CA PHE A 961 13.54 -21.52 22.31
C PHE A 961 12.27 -21.17 23.09
N GLU A 962 12.08 -21.73 24.30
CA GLU A 962 10.99 -21.39 25.22
C GLU A 962 11.09 -19.92 25.67
N GLU A 963 12.28 -19.46 26.09
CA GLU A 963 12.54 -18.05 26.43
C GLU A 963 12.27 -17.10 25.26
N LEU A 964 12.56 -17.56 24.04
CA LEU A 964 12.32 -16.81 22.81
C LEU A 964 10.86 -16.87 22.34
N THR A 965 9.99 -17.63 23.01
CA THR A 965 8.60 -17.89 22.61
C THR A 965 8.46 -18.48 21.20
N ASP A 966 9.50 -19.19 20.71
CA ASP A 966 9.49 -19.86 19.41
C ASP A 966 8.95 -21.30 19.55
N ILE A 967 7.62 -21.40 19.56
CA ILE A 967 6.91 -22.65 19.83
C ILE A 967 7.25 -23.75 18.80
N GLY A 968 7.55 -23.37 17.55
CA GLY A 968 7.93 -24.33 16.52
C GLY A 968 9.27 -24.98 16.74
N SER A 969 10.27 -24.16 17.08
CA SER A 969 11.59 -24.66 17.43
C SER A 969 11.56 -25.46 18.72
N VAL A 970 10.70 -25.11 19.69
CA VAL A 970 10.43 -25.95 20.87
C VAL A 970 9.89 -27.31 20.47
N ALA A 971 8.85 -27.37 19.63
CA ALA A 971 8.27 -28.64 19.18
C ALA A 971 9.30 -29.49 18.40
N ASN A 972 10.15 -28.86 17.59
CA ASN A 972 11.21 -29.55 16.86
C ASN A 972 12.34 -30.04 17.79
N ALA A 973 12.70 -29.26 18.82
CA ALA A 973 13.65 -29.68 19.84
C ALA A 973 13.12 -30.88 20.65
N MET A 974 11.83 -30.88 21.04
CA MET A 974 11.18 -32.02 21.69
C MET A 974 11.15 -33.26 20.79
N ARG A 975 10.89 -33.10 19.49
CA ARG A 975 10.97 -34.19 18.51
C ARG A 975 12.38 -34.79 18.45
N THR A 976 13.41 -33.95 18.44
CA THR A 976 14.81 -34.41 18.45
C THR A 976 15.19 -35.05 19.79
N GLU A 977 14.73 -34.51 20.92
CA GLU A 977 14.92 -35.13 22.24
C GLU A 977 14.29 -36.52 22.32
N ALA A 978 13.10 -36.71 21.73
CA ALA A 978 12.46 -38.02 21.66
C ALA A 978 13.29 -39.07 20.88
N MET A 979 14.08 -38.64 19.89
CA MET A 979 14.95 -39.54 19.12
C MET A 979 16.08 -40.12 19.98
N VAL A 980 16.48 -39.44 21.07
CA VAL A 980 17.50 -39.94 22.00
C VAL A 980 17.09 -41.24 22.69
N TYR A 981 15.79 -41.41 22.93
CA TYR A 981 15.22 -42.53 23.71
C TYR A 981 14.77 -43.73 22.85
N TRP A 982 15.52 -44.07 21.80
CA TRP A 982 15.14 -45.09 20.82
C TRP A 982 15.16 -46.55 21.32
N ARG A 983 15.63 -46.80 22.53
CA ARG A 983 15.82 -48.17 23.07
C ARG A 983 14.56 -48.76 23.66
N LYS A 984 14.47 -50.09 23.65
CA LYS A 984 13.31 -50.84 24.16
C LYS A 984 12.95 -50.59 25.63
N ALA A 985 13.88 -50.17 26.48
CA ALA A 985 13.57 -49.84 27.87
C ALA A 985 12.93 -48.45 28.04
N GLU A 986 13.02 -47.59 27.01
CA GLU A 986 12.74 -46.15 27.10
C GLU A 986 11.58 -45.72 26.20
N VAL A 987 10.87 -46.68 25.60
CA VAL A 987 9.77 -46.45 24.65
C VAL A 987 8.66 -45.57 25.24
N GLY A 988 8.41 -45.68 26.54
CA GLY A 988 7.41 -44.85 27.22
C GLY A 988 7.75 -43.37 27.13
N GLU A 989 8.98 -43.00 27.48
CA GLU A 989 9.44 -41.61 27.45
C GLU A 989 9.56 -41.09 26.02
N GLN A 990 10.08 -41.92 25.10
CA GLN A 990 10.16 -41.60 23.67
C GLN A 990 8.80 -41.22 23.09
N LEU A 991 7.78 -42.06 23.31
CA LEU A 991 6.44 -41.83 22.76
C LEU A 991 5.75 -40.62 23.41
N LYS A 992 5.96 -40.42 24.72
CA LYS A 992 5.43 -39.27 25.44
C LYS A 992 5.96 -37.95 24.85
N LEU A 993 7.28 -37.84 24.64
CA LEU A 993 7.88 -36.65 24.04
C LEU A 993 7.39 -36.40 22.61
N PHE A 994 7.24 -37.45 21.78
CA PHE A 994 6.64 -37.30 20.46
C PHE A 994 5.19 -36.82 20.52
N GLU A 995 4.39 -37.32 21.45
CA GLU A 995 3.00 -36.89 21.62
C GLU A 995 2.89 -35.44 22.09
N GLU A 996 3.75 -35.00 23.01
CA GLU A 996 3.82 -33.61 23.45
C GLU A 996 4.27 -32.69 22.29
N ALA A 997 5.33 -33.07 21.56
CA ALA A 997 5.80 -32.35 20.36
C ALA A 997 4.70 -32.24 19.30
N ARG A 998 3.97 -33.34 19.05
CA ARG A 998 2.84 -33.39 18.11
C ARG A 998 1.71 -32.47 18.55
N SER A 999 1.36 -32.51 19.83
CA SER A 999 0.32 -31.66 20.42
C SER A 999 0.68 -30.18 20.32
N LEU A 1000 1.93 -29.83 20.63
CA LEU A 1000 2.42 -28.46 20.52
C LEU A 1000 2.43 -27.98 19.06
N CYS A 1001 3.01 -28.78 18.15
CA CYS A 1001 3.06 -28.48 16.72
C CYS A 1001 1.65 -28.28 16.13
N ARG A 1002 0.68 -29.13 16.50
CA ARG A 1002 -0.69 -29.03 16.00
C ARG A 1002 -1.43 -27.81 16.54
N ARG A 1003 -1.19 -27.43 17.80
CA ARG A 1003 -1.77 -26.20 18.37
C ARG A 1003 -1.27 -24.96 17.64
N THR A 1004 0.02 -24.92 17.31
CA THR A 1004 0.64 -23.74 16.67
C THR A 1004 0.42 -23.69 15.16
N TYR A 1005 0.72 -24.77 14.45
CA TYR A 1005 0.77 -24.80 12.98
C TYR A 1005 -0.35 -25.61 12.33
N GLY A 1006 -1.16 -26.30 13.12
CA GLY A 1006 -2.17 -27.23 12.62
C GLY A 1006 -1.58 -28.56 12.14
N ARG A 1007 -2.48 -29.42 11.65
CA ARG A 1007 -2.14 -30.78 11.15
C ARG A 1007 -1.24 -30.76 9.91
N TYR A 1008 -1.43 -29.79 9.02
CA TYR A 1008 -0.84 -29.78 7.68
C TYR A 1008 0.43 -28.91 7.62
N HIS A 1009 1.45 -29.32 8.37
CA HIS A 1009 2.74 -28.63 8.46
C HIS A 1009 3.90 -29.63 8.31
N TRP A 1010 5.04 -29.22 7.74
CA TRP A 1010 6.19 -30.10 7.50
C TRP A 1010 6.71 -30.75 8.80
N LEU A 1011 6.72 -29.99 9.91
CA LEU A 1011 7.13 -30.53 11.21
C LEU A 1011 6.14 -31.59 11.72
N SER A 1012 4.84 -31.44 11.43
CA SER A 1012 3.86 -32.49 11.76
C SER A 1012 4.16 -33.76 10.98
N ALA A 1013 4.48 -33.68 9.68
CA ALA A 1013 4.90 -34.84 8.91
C ALA A 1013 6.16 -35.49 9.48
N ALA A 1014 7.19 -34.70 9.81
CA ALA A 1014 8.43 -35.20 10.41
C ALA A 1014 8.21 -35.88 11.78
N ILE A 1015 7.31 -35.35 12.61
CA ILE A 1015 6.94 -35.99 13.89
C ILE A 1015 6.24 -37.33 13.62
N GLU A 1016 5.27 -37.37 12.71
CA GLU A 1016 4.58 -38.63 12.35
C GLU A 1016 5.56 -39.66 11.78
N HIS A 1017 6.46 -39.25 10.89
CA HIS A 1017 7.51 -40.14 10.37
C HIS A 1017 8.35 -40.75 11.49
N ASN A 1018 8.86 -39.92 12.40
CA ASN A 1018 9.69 -40.38 13.51
C ASN A 1018 8.92 -41.26 14.51
N MET A 1019 7.63 -40.98 14.74
CA MET A 1019 6.76 -41.89 15.48
C MET A 1019 6.60 -43.23 14.75
N GLY A 1020 6.51 -43.20 13.42
CA GLY A 1020 6.52 -44.39 12.56
C GLY A 1020 7.76 -45.24 12.78
N VAL A 1021 8.95 -44.63 12.65
CA VAL A 1021 10.26 -45.28 12.87
C VAL A 1021 10.35 -45.87 14.28
N ALA A 1022 9.96 -45.12 15.32
CA ALA A 1022 9.98 -45.60 16.69
C ALA A 1022 9.06 -46.83 16.87
N LYS A 1023 7.84 -46.79 16.32
CA LYS A 1023 6.91 -47.94 16.41
C LYS A 1023 7.42 -49.15 15.64
N GLU A 1024 8.06 -48.95 14.49
CA GLU A 1024 8.66 -50.01 13.68
C GLU A 1024 9.82 -50.69 14.43
N TYR A 1025 10.72 -49.89 15.01
CA TYR A 1025 11.84 -50.38 15.81
C TYR A 1025 11.38 -51.22 17.02
N HIS A 1026 10.21 -50.89 17.59
CA HIS A 1026 9.59 -51.64 18.69
C HIS A 1026 8.63 -52.75 18.23
N GLY A 1027 8.64 -53.13 16.93
CA GLY A 1027 7.87 -54.25 16.37
C GLY A 1027 6.37 -53.98 16.19
N LYS A 1028 5.92 -52.73 16.32
CA LYS A 1028 4.49 -52.33 16.19
C LYS A 1028 4.15 -51.89 14.76
N LEU A 1029 4.36 -52.79 13.79
CA LEU A 1029 4.24 -52.51 12.34
C LEU A 1029 2.90 -51.85 11.94
N LYS A 1030 1.76 -52.27 12.50
CA LYS A 1030 0.45 -51.66 12.20
C LYS A 1030 0.38 -50.18 12.57
N GLN A 1031 0.94 -49.82 13.73
CA GLN A 1031 0.96 -48.44 14.21
C GLN A 1031 1.96 -47.63 13.37
N ALA A 1032 3.13 -48.20 13.09
CA ALA A 1032 4.14 -47.59 12.22
C ALA A 1032 3.57 -47.22 10.84
N TYR A 1033 2.90 -48.16 10.18
CA TYR A 1033 2.23 -47.92 8.90
C TYR A 1033 1.21 -46.76 8.96
N SER A 1034 0.43 -46.68 10.04
CA SER A 1034 -0.54 -45.59 10.22
C SER A 1034 0.14 -44.23 10.29
N HIS A 1035 1.30 -44.15 10.93
CA HIS A 1035 2.09 -42.93 11.06
C HIS A 1035 2.77 -42.54 9.74
N TYR A 1036 3.37 -43.49 9.01
CA TYR A 1036 3.91 -43.22 7.67
C TYR A 1036 2.83 -42.78 6.68
N LYS A 1037 1.64 -43.39 6.75
CA LYS A 1037 0.48 -42.96 5.95
C LYS A 1037 0.06 -41.53 6.29
N GLU A 1038 0.05 -41.18 7.57
CA GLU A 1038 -0.28 -39.83 8.02
C GLU A 1038 0.77 -38.81 7.55
N SER A 1039 2.06 -39.12 7.71
CA SER A 1039 3.17 -38.32 7.17
C SER A 1039 3.05 -38.12 5.66
N TYR A 1040 2.76 -39.19 4.90
CA TYR A 1040 2.52 -39.14 3.47
C TYR A 1040 1.37 -38.20 3.10
N LEU A 1041 0.23 -38.30 3.80
CA LEU A 1041 -0.93 -37.44 3.53
C LEU A 1041 -0.62 -35.97 3.79
N ILE A 1042 0.15 -35.67 4.84
CA ILE A 1042 0.60 -34.31 5.14
C ILE A 1042 1.53 -33.82 4.03
N ASN A 1043 2.59 -34.56 3.70
CA ASN A 1043 3.57 -34.19 2.66
C ASN A 1043 2.93 -34.07 1.27
N PHE A 1044 1.96 -34.92 0.94
CA PHE A 1044 1.22 -34.83 -0.32
C PHE A 1044 0.46 -33.51 -0.44
N VAL A 1045 -0.16 -33.03 0.64
CA VAL A 1045 -0.91 -31.77 0.67
C VAL A 1045 0.04 -30.56 0.73
N VAL A 1046 1.09 -30.65 1.54
CA VAL A 1046 2.03 -29.55 1.83
C VAL A 1046 3.03 -29.34 0.69
N CYS A 1047 3.70 -30.41 0.25
CA CYS A 1047 4.81 -30.35 -0.71
C CYS A 1047 4.43 -30.84 -2.11
N GLY A 1048 3.31 -31.56 -2.24
CA GLY A 1048 2.85 -32.14 -3.50
C GLY A 1048 3.29 -33.60 -3.72
N PRO A 1049 2.73 -34.26 -4.75
CA PRO A 1049 2.89 -35.69 -4.99
C PRO A 1049 4.30 -36.13 -5.40
N THR A 1050 5.08 -35.26 -6.05
CA THR A 1050 6.39 -35.58 -6.64
C THR A 1050 7.56 -35.16 -5.76
N HIS A 1051 7.31 -34.57 -4.60
CA HIS A 1051 8.36 -34.10 -3.70
C HIS A 1051 9.14 -35.26 -3.08
N LYS A 1052 10.46 -35.09 -2.84
CA LYS A 1052 11.36 -36.12 -2.30
C LYS A 1052 10.82 -36.74 -1.00
N GLU A 1053 10.36 -35.91 -0.07
CA GLU A 1053 9.79 -36.38 1.20
C GLU A 1053 8.48 -37.14 1.01
N THR A 1054 7.61 -36.74 0.07
CA THR A 1054 6.39 -37.48 -0.26
C THR A 1054 6.71 -38.86 -0.83
N MET A 1055 7.73 -38.93 -1.70
CA MET A 1055 8.19 -40.19 -2.29
C MET A 1055 8.89 -41.10 -1.28
N LYS A 1056 9.63 -40.52 -0.32
CA LYS A 1056 10.26 -41.25 0.79
C LYS A 1056 9.21 -42.02 1.62
N GLU A 1057 8.13 -41.36 2.02
CA GLU A 1057 7.05 -42.03 2.78
C GLU A 1057 6.33 -43.10 1.94
N MET A 1058 6.16 -42.84 0.64
CA MET A 1058 5.62 -43.83 -0.28
C MET A 1058 6.53 -45.06 -0.39
N GLY A 1059 7.85 -44.87 -0.40
CA GLY A 1059 8.85 -45.94 -0.37
C GLY A 1059 8.79 -46.76 0.91
N ALA A 1060 8.76 -46.10 2.08
CA ALA A 1060 8.63 -46.75 3.38
C ALA A 1060 7.39 -47.64 3.46
N MET A 1061 6.22 -47.13 3.04
CA MET A 1061 4.97 -47.91 3.01
C MET A 1061 4.97 -49.09 2.01
N ARG A 1062 5.90 -49.10 1.03
CA ARG A 1062 6.03 -50.14 0.00
C ARG A 1062 7.12 -51.18 0.31
N SER A 1063 7.80 -51.07 1.46
CA SER A 1063 8.85 -52.00 1.87
C SER A 1063 8.30 -53.44 1.99
N GLN A 1064 9.22 -54.42 1.92
CA GLN A 1064 8.86 -55.83 1.94
C GLN A 1064 8.17 -56.25 3.25
N ASP A 1065 8.53 -55.62 4.37
CA ASP A 1065 7.98 -55.92 5.70
C ASP A 1065 6.48 -55.61 5.80
N TYR A 1066 6.04 -54.50 5.20
CA TYR A 1066 4.61 -54.16 5.13
C TYR A 1066 3.84 -55.02 4.12
N LYS A 1067 4.49 -55.49 3.05
CA LYS A 1067 3.91 -56.48 2.12
C LYS A 1067 3.72 -57.84 2.80
N ILE A 1068 4.68 -58.28 3.61
CA ILE A 1068 4.60 -59.53 4.39
C ILE A 1068 3.50 -59.41 5.45
N TYR A 1069 3.43 -58.31 6.20
CA TYR A 1069 2.34 -58.05 7.15
C TYR A 1069 0.94 -58.16 6.51
N HIS A 1070 0.74 -57.58 5.33
CA HIS A 1070 -0.53 -57.70 4.60
C HIS A 1070 -0.80 -59.12 4.08
N LYS A 1071 0.24 -59.89 3.76
CA LYS A 1071 0.14 -61.28 3.28
C LYS A 1071 -0.13 -62.28 4.42
N GLU A 1072 0.56 -62.14 5.55
CA GLU A 1072 0.31 -62.90 6.78
C GLU A 1072 -1.10 -62.64 7.30
N LYS A 1073 -1.57 -61.39 7.26
CA LYS A 1073 -2.93 -61.07 7.69
C LYS A 1073 -4.01 -61.64 6.75
N LYS A 1074 -3.72 -61.72 5.46
CA LYS A 1074 -4.59 -62.42 4.50
C LYS A 1074 -4.66 -63.91 4.83
N LEU A 1075 -3.54 -64.54 5.15
CA LEU A 1075 -3.45 -65.94 5.56
C LEU A 1075 -4.11 -66.22 6.92
N ILE A 1076 -3.95 -65.33 7.91
CA ILE A 1076 -4.62 -65.44 9.22
C ILE A 1076 -6.13 -65.27 9.06
N LYS A 1077 -6.58 -64.31 8.24
CA LYS A 1077 -8.01 -64.11 7.96
C LYS A 1077 -8.61 -65.24 7.12
N GLU A 1078 -7.83 -65.89 6.27
CA GLU A 1078 -8.22 -67.10 5.55
C GLU A 1078 -8.30 -68.31 6.48
N ALA A 1079 -7.38 -68.42 7.46
CA ALA A 1079 -7.42 -69.47 8.49
C ALA A 1079 -8.57 -69.28 9.49
N GLU A 1080 -8.86 -68.03 9.93
CA GLU A 1080 -10.00 -67.70 10.79
C GLU A 1080 -11.36 -67.89 10.10
N ASN A 1081 -11.42 -67.86 8.76
CA ASN A 1081 -12.63 -68.17 8.00
C ASN A 1081 -12.77 -69.68 7.68
N GLN A 1082 -11.71 -70.47 7.93
CA GLN A 1082 -11.70 -71.92 7.76
C GLN A 1082 -11.88 -72.68 9.09
N MET A 1083 -11.65 -72.00 10.23
CA MET A 1083 -12.10 -72.41 11.56
C MET A 1083 -13.53 -71.94 11.81
#